data_AF-A0A9D8P508-F1
#
_entry.id   AF-A0A9D8P508-F1
#
_cell.length_a   1.000
_cell.length_b   1.000
_cell.length_c   1.000
_cell.angle_alpha   90.00
_cell.angle_beta   90.00
_cell.angle_gamma   90.00
#
_symmetry.space_group_name_H-M   'P 1'
#
loop_
_entity.id
_entity.type
_entity.pdbx_description
1 polymer ?
#
loop_
_entity_poly.entity_id
_entity_poly.type
_entity_poly.pdbx_seq_one_letter_code
_entity_poly.pdbx_strand_id
1 'polypeptide(L)'
;MTLLQLRAAGVLIGGLVLLSCNQREAQFAGNSIDAKAAIVLSEQVFGAGVIGDHEVTYKPAFGTVRESLALRQKSPELIKFRQDSRATKTEFFTQGHPGSVTIKDYPITSTEELDLLVVVDNSSSMAAVQAMLAEGMRDFIDQLGDVDWRIGIITSDNPSNPVLTHGDGCQLYGTDGLPGGQPLVKGDPDASSKFLNTILNIGARGSDYEESILNTYKHLTGTCAYGSNQWMRPNAMLGVLFVTDEDSYCPEPVDPITGIPTRPKDSTSELCAVGQRPQDLASLLLPPRREASSSKVYALTWSPSDVQCYSNAQRPANRILELIGLVGGFGGSICQSNYRDTLRAIATDAARTVRRHFQLPHVPIPDSVVVTIDGMATSDYRIEGSVLILTNVSPTQTNLHISYRHDPVPIFNSVQVAATPDLATLSVEVNGQPLDPNQFSFNPGTREISFVETPPSYAHIVVSYKAGDGLSRRFQLGNIAKDDGPLTVTVDGVETQDFVYDETNQSIEFAVPPGDDREITVSYRGIDSKQLLYKGFVHPSGAQPRSFKAIDDVTGAALTVTREADNLVFLAGDVVDGRKVTIDYSYADRSTPLSYRLPDAPLAGEVEVSADSSPDQCVENVDVSQDMISFHCNADDLRSITFKYKVVEEHSSVFALASPLPPNAFAQVFVDGVKTDKFSVTGTVVTVPLSETKPTSTVRVLVLTRVY
;
A
#
# COMPACT_ATOMS: atom_id res chain seq x y z
N MET A 1 -20.28 -17.52 -63.17
CA MET A 1 -19.24 -16.56 -63.59
C MET A 1 -19.83 -15.17 -63.45
N THR A 2 -19.61 -14.53 -62.30
CA THR A 2 -20.14 -13.20 -62.01
C THR A 2 -19.25 -12.57 -60.94
N LEU A 3 -18.65 -11.43 -61.30
CA LEU A 3 -17.73 -10.64 -60.49
C LEU A 3 -18.45 -10.07 -59.25
N LEU A 4 -17.79 -10.13 -58.09
CA LEU A 4 -18.12 -9.34 -56.91
C LEU A 4 -17.11 -8.18 -56.80
N GLN A 5 -17.59 -6.94 -56.93
CA GLN A 5 -16.85 -5.72 -56.60
C GLN A 5 -16.97 -5.44 -55.10
N LEU A 6 -15.85 -5.37 -54.38
CA LEU A 6 -15.76 -4.65 -53.11
C LEU A 6 -15.29 -3.22 -53.39
N ARG A 7 -16.10 -2.23 -53.03
CA ARG A 7 -15.69 -0.83 -52.93
C ARG A 7 -15.21 -0.54 -51.51
N ALA A 8 -13.99 -0.05 -51.41
CA ALA A 8 -13.41 0.56 -50.23
C ALA A 8 -14.04 1.93 -49.95
N ALA A 9 -14.38 2.19 -48.69
CA ALA A 9 -14.63 3.53 -48.17
C ALA A 9 -13.71 3.71 -46.95
N GLY A 10 -12.58 4.40 -47.17
CA GLY A 10 -11.71 4.86 -46.10
C GLY A 10 -12.27 6.14 -45.50
N VAL A 11 -12.56 6.11 -44.19
CA VAL A 11 -12.83 7.30 -43.40
C VAL A 11 -11.53 7.66 -42.68
N LEU A 12 -10.87 8.74 -43.14
CA LEU A 12 -9.80 9.39 -42.39
C LEU A 12 -10.44 10.21 -41.27
N ILE A 13 -10.23 9.81 -40.01
CA ILE A 13 -10.47 10.66 -38.84
C ILE A 13 -9.15 11.35 -38.52
N GLY A 14 -9.02 12.61 -38.94
CA GLY A 14 -7.94 13.50 -38.52
C GLY A 14 -8.27 14.09 -37.15
N GLY A 15 -7.75 13.49 -36.08
CA GLY A 15 -7.75 14.09 -34.74
C GLY A 15 -6.59 15.08 -34.62
N LEU A 16 -6.90 16.37 -34.78
CA LEU A 16 -5.96 17.46 -34.50
C LEU A 16 -5.95 17.72 -32.98
N VAL A 17 -4.96 17.16 -32.27
CA VAL A 17 -4.73 17.48 -30.85
C VAL A 17 -3.85 18.72 -30.78
N LEU A 18 -4.44 19.86 -30.42
CA LEU A 18 -3.70 21.06 -30.04
C LEU A 18 -3.31 20.92 -28.56
N LEU A 19 -2.04 20.58 -28.31
CA LEU A 19 -1.42 20.64 -26.99
C LEU A 19 -0.99 22.09 -26.71
N SER A 20 -1.72 22.79 -25.85
CA SER A 20 -1.26 24.03 -25.24
C SER A 20 -0.39 23.70 -24.02
N CYS A 21 0.89 24.06 -24.06
CA CYS A 21 1.79 23.97 -22.92
C CYS A 21 1.56 25.15 -21.96
N ASN A 22 1.22 24.87 -20.71
CA ASN A 22 1.45 25.76 -19.56
C ASN A 22 2.15 24.96 -18.45
N GLN A 23 3.34 25.41 -18.07
CA GLN A 23 4.18 24.96 -16.94
C GLN A 23 3.90 25.90 -15.74
N ARG A 24 3.88 25.59 -14.44
CA ARG A 24 3.91 24.45 -13.47
C ARG A 24 2.96 24.97 -12.34
N GLU A 25 2.29 24.22 -11.45
CA GLU A 25 2.79 23.25 -10.49
C GLU A 25 1.57 22.75 -9.68
N ALA A 26 1.27 21.45 -9.71
CA ALA A 26 0.58 20.71 -8.65
C ALA A 26 0.81 19.23 -8.93
N GLN A 27 1.52 18.57 -8.01
CA GLN A 27 1.72 17.14 -8.01
C GLN A 27 0.35 16.43 -7.94
N PHE A 28 0.03 15.66 -8.97
CA PHE A 28 -0.91 14.55 -8.82
C PHE A 28 -0.18 13.29 -9.25
N ALA A 29 0.20 12.49 -8.25
CA ALA A 29 0.33 11.06 -8.47
C ALA A 29 -1.00 10.58 -9.04
N GLY A 30 -1.02 10.19 -10.30
CA GLY A 30 -2.20 9.57 -10.89
C GLY A 30 -2.53 8.33 -10.09
N ASN A 31 -3.65 8.33 -9.38
CA ASN A 31 -4.23 7.12 -8.81
C ASN A 31 -4.68 6.24 -9.97
N SER A 32 -3.74 5.44 -10.49
CA SER A 32 -4.07 4.14 -11.06
C SER A 32 -4.88 3.40 -10.00
N ILE A 33 -6.04 2.88 -10.40
CA ILE A 33 -6.84 1.98 -9.58
C ILE A 33 -6.07 0.65 -9.57
N ASP A 34 -4.96 0.62 -8.84
CA ASP A 34 -4.10 -0.54 -8.76
C ASP A 34 -4.87 -1.62 -8.01
N ALA A 35 -5.15 -2.72 -8.73
CA ALA A 35 -5.47 -3.99 -8.10
C ALA A 35 -4.44 -4.19 -6.99
N LYS A 36 -4.89 -4.21 -5.72
CA LYS A 36 -4.02 -4.35 -4.54
C LYS A 36 -3.11 -5.56 -4.74
N ALA A 37 -1.90 -5.31 -5.23
CA ALA A 37 -0.96 -6.36 -5.57
C ALA A 37 -0.46 -6.94 -4.24
N ALA A 38 -0.66 -8.24 -4.05
CA ALA A 38 -0.02 -8.92 -2.93
C ALA A 38 1.47 -9.09 -3.28
N ILE A 39 2.35 -8.70 -2.37
CA ILE A 39 3.80 -8.88 -2.54
C ILE A 39 4.15 -10.28 -2.02
N VAL A 40 4.85 -11.08 -2.82
CA VAL A 40 5.42 -12.36 -2.40
C VAL A 40 6.60 -12.09 -1.49
N LEU A 41 6.47 -12.43 -0.21
CA LEU A 41 7.54 -12.31 0.78
C LEU A 41 8.52 -13.47 0.68
N SER A 42 8.00 -14.69 0.48
CA SER A 42 8.81 -15.88 0.25
C SER A 42 8.05 -16.94 -0.54
N GLU A 43 8.81 -17.77 -1.25
CA GLU A 43 8.31 -18.96 -1.94
C GLU A 43 9.14 -20.17 -1.48
N GLN A 44 8.44 -21.24 -1.08
CA GLN A 44 9.04 -22.49 -0.62
C GLN A 44 8.47 -23.66 -1.42
N VAL A 45 9.33 -24.60 -1.79
CA VAL A 45 8.95 -25.78 -2.59
C VAL A 45 9.37 -27.05 -1.86
N PHE A 46 8.41 -27.97 -1.70
CA PHE A 46 8.56 -29.25 -1.00
C PHE A 46 8.20 -30.41 -1.93
N GLY A 47 8.86 -31.55 -1.76
CA GLY A 47 8.38 -32.84 -2.28
C GLY A 47 7.37 -33.44 -1.29
N ALA A 48 6.23 -33.93 -1.78
CA ALA A 48 5.24 -34.61 -0.95
C ALA A 48 5.68 -36.02 -0.54
N GLY A 49 6.68 -36.61 -1.19
CA GLY A 49 7.12 -37.97 -0.92
C GLY A 49 8.16 -38.47 -1.91
N VAL A 50 8.51 -39.75 -1.77
CA VAL A 50 9.47 -40.45 -2.64
C VAL A 50 8.94 -41.85 -2.95
N ILE A 51 9.08 -42.27 -4.21
CA ILE A 51 8.87 -43.66 -4.62
C ILE A 51 10.25 -44.30 -4.78
N GLY A 52 10.48 -45.39 -4.05
CA GLY A 52 11.73 -46.15 -4.11
C GLY A 52 11.57 -47.45 -4.89
N ASP A 53 12.62 -47.84 -5.61
CA ASP A 53 12.77 -49.19 -6.14
C ASP A 53 13.33 -50.11 -5.06
N HIS A 54 12.70 -51.25 -4.83
CA HIS A 54 13.10 -52.29 -3.89
C HIS A 54 13.34 -53.60 -4.63
N GLU A 55 14.41 -54.32 -4.25
CA GLU A 55 14.70 -55.64 -4.79
C GLU A 55 14.96 -56.64 -3.65
N VAL A 56 14.13 -57.66 -3.53
CA VAL A 56 14.29 -58.72 -2.51
C VAL A 56 14.52 -60.05 -3.19
N THR A 57 15.68 -60.66 -2.93
CA THR A 57 16.04 -62.00 -3.40
C THR A 57 16.01 -63.00 -2.25
N TYR A 58 15.12 -63.97 -2.33
CA TYR A 58 14.97 -65.04 -1.35
C TYR A 58 15.62 -66.34 -1.83
N LYS A 59 16.34 -67.03 -0.93
CA LYS A 59 16.95 -68.35 -1.20
C LYS A 59 16.51 -69.37 -0.13
N PRO A 60 15.37 -70.07 -0.34
CA PRO A 60 14.74 -70.92 0.68
C PRO A 60 15.68 -71.99 1.24
N ALA A 61 16.36 -72.71 0.35
CA ALA A 61 17.24 -73.84 0.71
C ALA A 61 18.39 -73.47 1.67
N PHE A 62 18.74 -72.18 1.76
CA PHE A 62 19.86 -71.70 2.56
C PHE A 62 19.43 -70.93 3.82
N GLY A 63 18.13 -70.66 4.00
CA GLY A 63 17.66 -69.79 5.09
C GLY A 63 18.27 -68.39 5.03
N THR A 64 18.61 -67.93 3.83
CA THR A 64 19.23 -66.62 3.60
C THR A 64 18.31 -65.75 2.78
N VAL A 65 18.16 -64.50 3.21
CA VAL A 65 17.44 -63.47 2.46
C VAL A 65 18.42 -62.39 2.09
N ARG A 66 18.36 -61.92 0.85
CA ARG A 66 19.14 -60.80 0.37
C ARG A 66 18.18 -59.69 -0.03
N GLU A 67 18.31 -58.54 0.61
CA GLU A 67 17.52 -57.35 0.31
C GLU A 67 18.46 -56.30 -0.28
N SER A 68 18.11 -55.69 -1.40
CA SER A 68 18.81 -54.54 -1.97
C SER A 68 17.89 -53.33 -1.85
N LEU A 69 18.42 -52.29 -1.21
CA LEU A 69 17.76 -51.01 -1.02
C LEU A 69 18.72 -49.87 -1.39
N ALA A 70 18.16 -48.71 -1.72
CA ALA A 70 18.94 -47.51 -1.95
C ALA A 70 18.73 -46.52 -0.80
N LEU A 71 19.82 -46.08 -0.17
CA LEU A 71 19.76 -45.07 0.88
C LEU A 71 19.35 -43.71 0.29
N ARG A 72 18.58 -42.93 1.05
CA ARG A 72 17.99 -41.65 0.63
C ARG A 72 18.52 -40.45 1.41
N GLN A 73 18.68 -39.33 0.71
CA GLN A 73 18.63 -38.02 1.32
C GLN A 73 17.48 -37.24 0.69
N LYS A 74 16.54 -36.73 1.51
CA LYS A 74 15.50 -35.78 1.06
C LYS A 74 16.13 -34.74 0.14
N SER A 75 15.46 -34.45 -0.97
CA SER A 75 15.94 -33.46 -1.94
C SER A 75 16.25 -32.13 -1.25
N PRO A 76 17.24 -31.37 -1.74
CA PRO A 76 17.51 -30.05 -1.20
C PRO A 76 16.24 -29.22 -1.18
N GLU A 77 15.96 -28.60 -0.05
CA GLU A 77 14.88 -27.64 0.04
C GLU A 77 15.30 -26.35 -0.65
N LEU A 78 14.32 -25.64 -1.21
CA LEU A 78 14.52 -24.37 -1.90
C LEU A 78 13.71 -23.29 -1.20
N ILE A 79 14.40 -22.27 -0.72
CA ILE A 79 13.77 -21.03 -0.23
C ILE A 79 14.11 -19.91 -1.20
N LYS A 80 13.08 -19.21 -1.65
CA LYS A 80 13.21 -18.02 -2.47
C LYS A 80 12.81 -16.79 -1.68
N PHE A 81 13.67 -15.79 -1.72
CA PHE A 81 13.42 -14.43 -1.26
C PHE A 81 13.42 -13.49 -2.46
N ARG A 82 12.78 -12.34 -2.27
CA ARG A 82 12.88 -11.21 -3.20
C ARG A 82 13.38 -10.01 -2.44
N GLN A 83 14.39 -9.34 -2.98
CA GLN A 83 14.91 -8.10 -2.40
C GLN A 83 13.85 -6.99 -2.46
N ASP A 84 13.86 -6.12 -1.46
CA ASP A 84 12.99 -4.95 -1.41
C ASP A 84 13.18 -4.06 -2.64
N SER A 85 12.08 -3.50 -3.14
CA SER A 85 12.09 -2.53 -4.24
C SER A 85 11.89 -1.13 -3.71
N ARG A 86 12.90 -0.27 -3.84
CA ARG A 86 12.82 1.13 -3.39
C ARG A 86 12.18 2.00 -4.48
N ALA A 87 11.34 2.95 -4.05
CA ALA A 87 10.75 3.92 -4.95
C ALA A 87 11.79 4.93 -5.47
N THR A 88 11.68 5.30 -6.75
CA THR A 88 12.47 6.39 -7.33
C THR A 88 11.91 7.73 -6.86
N LYS A 89 12.75 8.53 -6.21
CA LYS A 89 12.49 9.93 -5.89
C LYS A 89 12.95 10.81 -7.03
N THR A 90 12.17 11.84 -7.35
CA THR A 90 12.53 12.85 -8.36
C THR A 90 12.33 14.23 -7.75
N GLU A 91 13.37 15.05 -7.79
CA GLU A 91 13.40 16.42 -7.29
C GLU A 91 13.69 17.39 -8.43
N PHE A 92 13.06 18.56 -8.37
CA PHE A 92 13.16 19.59 -9.40
C PHE A 92 13.75 20.85 -8.82
N PHE A 93 14.76 21.40 -9.49
CA PHE A 93 15.36 22.68 -9.16
C PHE A 93 15.33 23.59 -10.38
N THR A 94 15.34 24.90 -10.15
CA THR A 94 15.44 25.92 -11.21
C THR A 94 16.64 26.78 -10.90
N GLN A 95 17.56 26.91 -11.85
CA GLN A 95 18.75 27.74 -11.71
C GLN A 95 18.40 29.23 -11.56
N GLY A 96 19.21 29.95 -10.77
CA GLY A 96 19.12 31.40 -10.64
C GLY A 96 19.37 32.16 -11.96
N HIS A 97 19.21 33.48 -11.91
CA HIS A 97 19.37 34.38 -13.05
C HIS A 97 19.72 35.81 -12.57
N PRO A 98 20.37 36.64 -13.40
CA PRO A 98 20.86 37.98 -13.01
C PRO A 98 19.78 39.07 -12.86
N GLY A 99 18.51 38.69 -12.67
CA GLY A 99 17.36 39.59 -12.71
C GLY A 99 16.89 39.83 -14.15
N SER A 100 15.59 39.95 -14.35
CA SER A 100 15.03 40.13 -15.70
C SER A 100 13.76 40.96 -15.70
N VAL A 101 13.33 41.36 -16.90
CA VAL A 101 11.96 41.84 -17.11
C VAL A 101 11.07 40.61 -17.20
N THR A 102 10.16 40.45 -16.25
CA THR A 102 9.08 39.48 -16.32
C THR A 102 7.87 40.15 -16.95
N ILE A 103 7.29 39.48 -17.95
CA ILE A 103 6.02 39.86 -18.57
C ILE A 103 5.00 38.78 -18.26
N LYS A 104 3.83 39.19 -17.80
CA LYS A 104 2.70 38.31 -17.53
C LYS A 104 1.42 38.92 -18.08
N ASP A 105 0.72 38.12 -18.86
CA ASP A 105 -0.64 38.39 -19.29
C ASP A 105 -1.58 37.51 -18.46
N TYR A 106 -2.51 38.13 -17.76
CA TYR A 106 -3.61 37.46 -17.08
C TYR A 106 -4.88 37.83 -17.80
N PRO A 107 -5.68 36.87 -18.27
CA PRO A 107 -7.05 37.20 -18.62
C PRO A 107 -7.74 37.71 -17.35
N ILE A 108 -8.35 38.90 -17.41
CA ILE A 108 -9.39 39.30 -16.45
C ILE A 108 -10.67 38.60 -16.92
N THR A 109 -10.61 37.27 -16.98
CA THR A 109 -11.77 36.43 -17.22
C THR A 109 -12.32 36.07 -15.87
N SER A 110 -13.60 36.36 -15.70
CA SER A 110 -14.32 36.35 -14.42
C SER A 110 -14.61 34.96 -13.84
N THR A 111 -13.73 33.99 -14.11
CA THR A 111 -13.78 32.56 -13.78
C THR A 111 -12.67 32.18 -12.81
N GLU A 112 -12.33 33.07 -11.87
CA GLU A 112 -11.33 32.84 -10.84
C GLU A 112 -11.88 31.92 -9.74
N GLU A 113 -10.99 31.23 -9.00
CA GLU A 113 -11.39 30.16 -8.08
C GLU A 113 -11.88 30.68 -6.72
N LEU A 114 -13.15 30.40 -6.38
CA LEU A 114 -13.75 30.67 -5.06
C LEU A 114 -14.09 29.36 -4.36
N ASP A 115 -13.60 29.14 -3.16
CA ASP A 115 -14.10 28.09 -2.28
C ASP A 115 -14.87 28.75 -1.14
N LEU A 116 -16.16 28.45 -1.03
CA LEU A 116 -17.03 28.95 0.04
C LEU A 116 -17.39 27.81 0.98
N LEU A 117 -16.99 27.92 2.23
CA LEU A 117 -17.42 27.03 3.30
C LEU A 117 -18.63 27.65 4.01
N VAL A 118 -19.78 26.99 3.96
CA VAL A 118 -20.99 27.39 4.68
C VAL A 118 -21.09 26.55 5.95
N VAL A 119 -21.14 27.21 7.10
CA VAL A 119 -21.20 26.61 8.43
C VAL A 119 -22.59 26.86 8.98
N VAL A 120 -23.40 25.81 9.05
CA VAL A 120 -24.82 25.92 9.36
C VAL A 120 -25.09 25.39 10.75
N ASP A 121 -25.64 26.25 11.59
CA ASP A 121 -26.24 25.85 12.84
C ASP A 121 -27.47 24.99 12.58
N ASN A 122 -27.40 23.78 13.11
CA ASN A 122 -28.41 22.74 12.92
C ASN A 122 -29.16 22.44 14.22
N SER A 123 -29.07 23.28 15.25
CA SER A 123 -29.94 23.23 16.42
C SER A 123 -31.42 23.35 16.03
N SER A 124 -32.28 22.98 16.98
CA SER A 124 -33.74 22.98 16.76
C SER A 124 -34.36 24.38 16.53
N SER A 125 -33.71 25.46 16.99
CA SER A 125 -34.16 26.85 16.75
C SER A 125 -33.95 27.29 15.29
N MET A 126 -33.05 26.63 14.56
CA MET A 126 -32.66 27.02 13.22
C MET A 126 -33.59 26.54 12.10
N ALA A 127 -34.63 25.75 12.39
CA ALA A 127 -35.51 25.16 11.37
C ALA A 127 -36.12 26.21 10.40
N ALA A 128 -36.62 27.33 10.94
CA ALA A 128 -37.19 28.41 10.12
C ALA A 128 -36.12 29.19 9.35
N VAL A 129 -34.94 29.38 9.95
CA VAL A 129 -33.80 30.05 9.32
C VAL A 129 -33.28 29.24 8.15
N GLN A 130 -33.12 27.92 8.32
CA GLN A 130 -32.65 27.01 7.27
C GLN A 130 -33.55 27.05 6.04
N ALA A 131 -34.88 27.10 6.22
CA ALA A 131 -35.81 27.26 5.11
C ALA A 131 -35.60 28.59 4.36
N MET A 132 -35.47 29.70 5.08
CA MET A 132 -35.23 31.03 4.48
C MET A 132 -33.84 31.15 3.82
N LEU A 133 -32.80 30.56 4.42
CA LEU A 133 -31.46 30.47 3.85
C LEU A 133 -31.49 29.75 2.51
N ALA A 134 -32.20 28.61 2.48
CA ALA A 134 -32.28 27.79 1.30
C ALA A 134 -33.03 28.48 0.13
N GLU A 135 -34.03 29.30 0.43
CA GLU A 135 -34.68 30.17 -0.57
C GLU A 135 -33.75 31.28 -1.09
N GLY A 136 -32.97 31.91 -0.20
CA GLY A 136 -32.05 33.00 -0.56
C GLY A 136 -30.83 32.56 -1.36
N MET A 137 -30.41 31.30 -1.25
CA MET A 137 -29.17 30.80 -1.87
C MET A 137 -29.24 30.72 -3.40
N ARG A 138 -30.44 30.64 -3.99
CA ARG A 138 -30.56 30.69 -5.45
C ARG A 138 -30.00 32.00 -6.01
N ASP A 139 -30.44 33.12 -5.45
CA ASP A 139 -29.95 34.45 -5.82
C ASP A 139 -28.45 34.61 -5.53
N PHE A 140 -27.95 33.98 -4.46
CA PHE A 140 -26.54 33.98 -4.13
C PHE A 140 -25.71 33.31 -5.24
N ILE A 141 -26.06 32.09 -5.63
CA ILE A 141 -25.35 31.33 -6.67
C ILE A 141 -25.43 32.05 -8.01
N ASP A 142 -26.62 32.59 -8.37
CA ASP A 142 -26.80 33.37 -9.59
C ASP A 142 -25.91 34.63 -9.60
N GLN A 143 -25.74 35.28 -8.44
CA GLN A 143 -24.93 36.50 -8.29
C GLN A 143 -23.42 36.24 -8.37
N LEU A 144 -22.94 35.02 -8.05
CA LEU A 144 -21.54 34.64 -8.29
C LEU A 144 -21.20 34.63 -9.79
N GLY A 145 -22.20 34.48 -10.66
CA GLY A 145 -22.07 34.56 -12.11
C GLY A 145 -21.01 33.60 -12.64
N ASP A 146 -20.00 34.14 -13.32
CA ASP A 146 -18.96 33.33 -13.94
C ASP A 146 -17.83 32.88 -13.00
N VAL A 147 -17.82 33.22 -11.71
CA VAL A 147 -16.74 32.81 -10.79
C VAL A 147 -16.67 31.29 -10.70
N ASP A 148 -15.49 30.68 -10.79
CA ASP A 148 -15.35 29.23 -10.66
C ASP A 148 -15.43 28.81 -9.19
N TRP A 149 -16.65 28.60 -8.70
CA TRP A 149 -16.90 28.37 -7.28
C TRP A 149 -17.03 26.88 -6.92
N ARG A 150 -16.64 26.57 -5.67
CA ARG A 150 -16.99 25.35 -4.94
C ARG A 150 -17.65 25.75 -3.62
N ILE A 151 -18.74 25.10 -3.24
CA ILE A 151 -19.44 25.35 -1.97
C ILE A 151 -19.44 24.07 -1.14
N GLY A 152 -18.69 24.09 -0.03
CA GLY A 152 -18.73 23.07 1.01
C GLY A 152 -19.72 23.46 2.11
N ILE A 153 -20.47 22.50 2.64
CA ILE A 153 -21.43 22.73 3.73
C ILE A 153 -21.04 21.83 4.90
N ILE A 154 -20.85 22.43 6.07
CA ILE A 154 -20.60 21.75 7.35
C ILE A 154 -21.57 22.27 8.41
N THR A 155 -21.59 21.66 9.60
CA THR A 155 -22.45 22.07 10.69
C THR A 155 -21.66 22.55 11.91
N SER A 156 -22.33 23.23 12.84
CA SER A 156 -21.73 23.59 14.13
C SER A 156 -21.87 22.49 15.19
N ASP A 157 -22.43 21.34 14.84
CA ASP A 157 -22.70 20.24 15.76
C ASP A 157 -21.46 19.78 16.55
N ASN A 158 -21.64 19.56 17.86
CA ASN A 158 -20.59 19.03 18.72
C ASN A 158 -20.53 17.50 18.66
N PRO A 159 -19.47 16.88 18.08
CA PRO A 159 -19.34 15.42 18.00
C PRO A 159 -19.23 14.73 19.36
N SER A 160 -18.94 15.49 20.42
CA SER A 160 -18.80 15.00 21.79
C SER A 160 -20.15 14.75 22.47
N ASN A 161 -21.26 15.12 21.84
CA ASN A 161 -22.60 14.82 22.33
C ASN A 161 -23.02 13.39 21.90
N PRO A 162 -23.01 12.40 22.82
CA PRO A 162 -23.27 11.00 22.50
C PRO A 162 -24.72 10.70 22.07
N VAL A 163 -25.60 11.71 22.13
CA VAL A 163 -27.02 11.60 21.74
C VAL A 163 -27.20 11.84 20.23
N LEU A 164 -26.22 12.44 19.55
CA LEU A 164 -26.30 12.76 18.12
C LEU A 164 -25.65 11.68 17.25
N THR A 165 -26.21 11.49 16.05
CA THR A 165 -25.94 10.32 15.20
C THR A 165 -25.71 10.69 13.74
N HIS A 166 -25.36 11.96 13.46
CA HIS A 166 -25.30 12.51 12.10
C HIS A 166 -23.88 12.94 11.68
N GLY A 167 -22.84 12.48 12.38
CA GLY A 167 -21.42 12.67 12.03
C GLY A 167 -20.65 13.65 12.92
N ASP A 168 -19.37 13.85 12.60
CA ASP A 168 -18.53 14.92 13.15
C ASP A 168 -18.90 16.23 12.43
N GLY A 169 -19.33 17.27 13.15
CA GLY A 169 -19.89 18.49 12.56
C GLY A 169 -18.94 19.23 11.59
N CYS A 170 -17.65 18.87 11.59
CA CYS A 170 -16.68 19.38 10.62
C CYS A 170 -16.64 18.63 9.27
N GLN A 171 -17.48 17.60 9.05
CA GLN A 171 -17.55 16.86 7.79
C GLN A 171 -18.41 17.57 6.74
N LEU A 172 -18.03 17.45 5.46
CA LEU A 172 -18.89 17.92 4.36
C LEU A 172 -20.19 17.13 4.31
N TYR A 173 -21.30 17.84 4.15
CA TYR A 173 -22.61 17.25 3.93
C TYR A 173 -22.94 17.13 2.44
N GLY A 174 -23.49 15.99 2.06
CA GLY A 174 -23.98 15.71 0.70
C GLY A 174 -25.40 16.23 0.46
N THR A 175 -25.91 16.07 -0.77
CA THR A 175 -27.32 16.39 -1.11
C THR A 175 -28.33 15.50 -0.40
N ASP A 176 -27.88 14.35 0.10
CA ASP A 176 -28.64 13.43 0.96
C ASP A 176 -28.68 13.86 2.43
N GLY A 177 -27.98 14.95 2.80
CA GLY A 177 -27.88 15.41 4.18
C GLY A 177 -27.02 14.51 5.08
N LEU A 178 -26.18 13.66 4.48
CA LEU A 178 -25.27 12.79 5.22
C LEU A 178 -23.83 13.33 5.20
N PRO A 179 -23.05 13.10 6.26
CA PRO A 179 -21.63 13.46 6.31
C PRO A 179 -20.80 12.62 5.33
N GLY A 180 -19.69 13.18 4.85
CA GLY A 180 -18.83 12.56 3.83
C GLY A 180 -19.24 12.89 2.39
N GLY A 181 -20.03 13.96 2.22
CA GLY A 181 -20.44 14.48 0.92
C GLY A 181 -19.31 15.14 0.12
N GLN A 182 -19.66 15.61 -1.07
CA GLN A 182 -18.80 16.37 -1.97
C GLN A 182 -19.26 17.84 -1.98
N PRO A 183 -18.36 18.81 -2.25
CA PRO A 183 -18.78 20.19 -2.44
C PRO A 183 -19.70 20.29 -3.66
N LEU A 184 -20.57 21.30 -3.66
CA LEU A 184 -21.23 21.74 -4.89
C LEU A 184 -20.20 22.46 -5.76
N VAL A 185 -20.22 22.24 -7.06
CA VAL A 185 -19.26 22.84 -7.98
C VAL A 185 -19.97 23.63 -9.06
N LYS A 186 -19.33 24.69 -9.57
CA LYS A 186 -19.85 25.41 -10.73
C LYS A 186 -20.04 24.44 -11.90
N GLY A 187 -21.23 24.49 -12.50
CA GLY A 187 -21.63 23.60 -13.60
C GLY A 187 -22.43 22.38 -13.14
N ASP A 188 -22.59 22.17 -11.83
CA ASP A 188 -23.56 21.20 -11.32
C ASP A 188 -24.97 21.53 -11.88
N PRO A 189 -25.66 20.56 -12.49
CA PRO A 189 -27.07 20.75 -12.85
C PRO A 189 -27.86 20.98 -11.56
N ASP A 190 -28.70 22.03 -11.56
CA ASP A 190 -29.56 22.40 -10.45
C ASP A 190 -28.80 22.64 -9.11
N ALA A 191 -27.61 23.24 -9.16
CA ALA A 191 -26.80 23.52 -7.97
C ALA A 191 -27.58 24.20 -6.83
N SER A 192 -28.48 25.14 -7.14
CA SER A 192 -29.36 25.76 -6.14
C SER A 192 -30.30 24.77 -5.47
N SER A 193 -30.86 23.83 -6.23
CA SER A 193 -31.71 22.75 -5.70
C SER A 193 -30.90 21.76 -4.87
N LYS A 194 -29.66 21.45 -5.29
CA LYS A 194 -28.75 20.61 -4.51
C LYS A 194 -28.40 21.25 -3.17
N PHE A 195 -28.06 22.53 -3.16
CA PHE A 195 -27.82 23.29 -1.93
C PHE A 195 -29.06 23.26 -1.01
N LEU A 196 -30.23 23.58 -1.56
CA LEU A 196 -31.51 23.55 -0.86
C LEU A 196 -31.74 22.19 -0.20
N ASN A 197 -31.56 21.10 -0.96
CA ASN A 197 -31.74 19.75 -0.45
C ASN A 197 -30.71 19.41 0.64
N THR A 198 -29.45 19.82 0.49
CA THR A 198 -28.44 19.63 1.54
C THR A 198 -28.87 20.31 2.84
N ILE A 199 -29.24 21.59 2.81
CA ILE A 199 -29.67 22.33 4.02
C ILE A 199 -30.91 21.69 4.66
N LEU A 200 -31.93 21.36 3.87
CA LEU A 200 -33.16 20.77 4.39
C LEU A 200 -32.94 19.35 4.93
N ASN A 201 -32.02 18.58 4.35
CA ASN A 201 -31.73 17.22 4.78
C ASN A 201 -30.78 17.16 5.98
N ILE A 202 -29.90 18.15 6.17
CA ILE A 202 -29.17 18.35 7.44
C ILE A 202 -30.19 18.51 8.58
N GLY A 203 -31.21 19.35 8.35
CA GLY A 203 -32.30 19.58 9.29
C GLY A 203 -31.88 20.31 10.58
N ALA A 204 -32.80 20.35 11.54
CA ALA A 204 -32.68 21.11 12.79
C ALA A 204 -32.69 20.16 14.01
N ARG A 205 -31.75 19.22 14.06
CA ARG A 205 -31.64 18.16 15.09
C ARG A 205 -30.30 18.12 15.82
N GLY A 206 -29.47 19.13 15.59
CA GLY A 206 -28.16 19.31 16.20
C GLY A 206 -28.23 19.69 17.66
N SER A 207 -27.04 19.84 18.25
CA SER A 207 -26.83 20.11 19.66
C SER A 207 -27.14 21.56 20.00
N ASP A 208 -27.72 21.84 21.17
CA ASP A 208 -27.77 23.20 21.73
C ASP A 208 -26.37 23.73 22.16
N TYR A 209 -25.28 23.10 21.72
CA TYR A 209 -23.90 23.46 22.05
C TYR A 209 -23.12 23.57 20.76
N GLU A 210 -23.25 24.71 20.09
CA GLU A 210 -22.79 24.88 18.72
C GLU A 210 -21.31 25.27 18.64
N GLU A 211 -20.44 24.44 18.09
CA GLU A 211 -19.00 24.61 18.00
C GLU A 211 -18.54 25.11 16.62
N SER A 212 -19.25 26.09 16.04
CA SER A 212 -19.04 26.56 14.64
C SER A 212 -17.59 26.91 14.31
N ILE A 213 -16.88 27.62 15.20
CA ILE A 213 -15.47 28.01 14.98
C ILE A 213 -14.56 26.77 15.02
N LEU A 214 -14.77 25.85 15.97
CA LEU A 214 -13.96 24.65 16.09
C LEU A 214 -14.17 23.70 14.92
N ASN A 215 -15.40 23.51 14.48
CA ASN A 215 -15.69 22.66 13.34
C ASN A 215 -15.09 23.22 12.07
N THR A 216 -15.16 24.55 11.89
CA THR A 216 -14.44 25.23 10.81
C THR A 216 -12.93 25.00 10.91
N TYR A 217 -12.35 25.20 12.09
CA TYR A 217 -10.91 25.00 12.31
C TYR A 217 -10.49 23.56 11.95
N LYS A 218 -11.19 22.55 12.49
CA LYS A 218 -10.95 21.13 12.20
C LYS A 218 -11.10 20.82 10.71
N HIS A 219 -12.12 21.39 10.09
CA HIS A 219 -12.38 21.28 8.65
C HIS A 219 -11.32 21.99 7.80
N LEU A 220 -10.59 22.98 8.31
CA LEU A 220 -9.50 23.60 7.54
C LEU A 220 -8.16 22.90 7.78
N THR A 221 -7.94 22.32 8.96
CA THR A 221 -6.70 21.62 9.33
C THR A 221 -6.68 20.14 8.98
N GLY A 222 -7.85 19.54 8.68
CA GLY A 222 -7.95 18.14 8.25
C GLY A 222 -7.91 17.19 9.43
N THR A 223 -8.28 17.69 10.60
CA THR A 223 -8.32 16.96 11.86
C THR A 223 -9.72 16.43 12.17
N CYS A 224 -10.59 16.35 11.17
CA CYS A 224 -11.89 15.68 11.28
C CYS A 224 -11.69 14.17 11.44
N ALA A 225 -12.54 13.53 12.24
CA ALA A 225 -12.37 12.11 12.60
C ALA A 225 -12.34 11.14 11.41
N TYR A 226 -12.89 11.55 10.26
CA TYR A 226 -12.99 10.73 9.05
C TYR A 226 -12.29 11.34 7.81
N GLY A 227 -11.26 12.16 8.02
CA GLY A 227 -10.25 12.42 6.98
C GLY A 227 -10.09 13.88 6.51
N SER A 228 -9.55 14.03 5.30
CA SER A 228 -8.87 15.25 4.83
C SER A 228 -9.66 16.09 3.82
N ASN A 229 -9.51 17.40 3.95
CA ASN A 229 -10.17 18.51 3.24
C ASN A 229 -9.78 18.69 1.77
N GLN A 230 -9.79 17.62 0.98
CA GLN A 230 -9.24 17.63 -0.38
C GLN A 230 -10.06 18.42 -1.41
N TRP A 231 -11.17 19.04 -0.99
CA TRP A 231 -12.02 19.81 -1.89
C TRP A 231 -11.56 21.26 -2.06
N MET A 232 -10.85 21.80 -1.07
CA MET A 232 -10.30 23.16 -1.14
C MET A 232 -9.12 23.19 -2.10
N ARG A 233 -9.09 24.23 -2.91
CA ARG A 233 -8.04 24.48 -3.89
C ARG A 233 -6.98 25.39 -3.27
N PRO A 234 -5.68 25.11 -3.54
CA PRO A 234 -4.59 25.85 -2.94
C PRO A 234 -4.58 27.34 -3.34
N ASN A 235 -5.10 27.66 -4.54
CA ASN A 235 -5.07 29.00 -5.11
C ASN A 235 -6.45 29.70 -5.07
N ALA A 236 -7.48 29.06 -4.53
CA ALA A 236 -8.79 29.67 -4.42
C ALA A 236 -8.87 30.67 -3.28
N MET A 237 -9.64 31.74 -3.50
CA MET A 237 -10.14 32.57 -2.40
C MET A 237 -11.00 31.69 -1.49
N LEU A 238 -10.75 31.74 -0.17
CA LEU A 238 -11.59 31.05 0.81
C LEU A 238 -12.58 32.04 1.46
N GLY A 239 -13.87 31.86 1.19
CA GLY A 239 -14.94 32.48 1.96
C GLY A 239 -15.44 31.53 3.05
N VAL A 240 -15.74 32.04 4.25
CA VAL A 240 -16.47 31.29 5.29
C VAL A 240 -17.76 32.03 5.61
N LEU A 241 -18.91 31.39 5.43
CA LEU A 241 -20.22 31.94 5.78
C LEU A 241 -20.79 31.19 6.98
N PHE A 242 -20.86 31.86 8.13
CA PHE A 242 -21.54 31.34 9.31
C PHE A 242 -23.03 31.66 9.28
N VAL A 243 -23.88 30.69 9.60
CA VAL A 243 -25.33 30.90 9.75
C VAL A 243 -25.75 30.33 11.10
N THR A 244 -25.99 31.19 12.09
CA THR A 244 -26.28 30.78 13.48
C THR A 244 -27.03 31.86 14.26
N ASP A 245 -27.96 31.43 15.11
CA ASP A 245 -28.67 32.30 16.06
C ASP A 245 -27.99 32.35 17.44
N GLU A 246 -26.80 31.77 17.57
CA GLU A 246 -26.03 31.77 18.80
C GLU A 246 -24.52 31.93 18.65
N ASP A 247 -23.83 32.09 19.78
CA ASP A 247 -22.36 32.17 19.81
C ASP A 247 -21.71 30.80 19.78
N SER A 248 -20.53 30.73 19.16
CA SER A 248 -19.74 29.50 19.10
C SER A 248 -19.35 29.08 20.52
N TYR A 249 -19.81 27.90 20.92
CA TYR A 249 -19.54 27.27 22.19
C TYR A 249 -18.04 27.13 22.41
N CYS A 250 -17.65 27.58 23.59
CA CYS A 250 -16.31 27.51 24.14
C CYS A 250 -16.52 27.08 25.60
N PRO A 251 -16.20 25.82 25.96
CA PRO A 251 -16.45 25.32 27.29
C PRO A 251 -15.69 26.16 28.31
N GLU A 252 -16.42 26.71 29.27
CA GLU A 252 -15.79 27.40 30.39
C GLU A 252 -15.14 26.39 31.33
N PRO A 253 -14.02 26.74 31.99
CA PRO A 253 -13.50 25.94 33.08
C PRO A 253 -14.56 25.82 34.18
N VAL A 254 -15.10 24.60 34.34
CA VAL A 254 -15.92 24.26 35.50
C VAL A 254 -15.03 24.07 36.71
N ASP A 255 -15.50 24.50 37.88
CA ASP A 255 -14.82 24.21 39.13
C ASP A 255 -14.86 22.68 39.33
N PRO A 256 -13.73 21.99 39.45
CA PRO A 256 -13.70 20.53 39.53
C PRO A 256 -14.36 19.97 40.80
N ILE A 257 -14.60 20.81 41.82
CA ILE A 257 -15.23 20.43 43.10
C ILE A 257 -16.72 20.74 43.08
N THR A 258 -17.13 21.90 42.56
CA THR A 258 -18.53 22.33 42.61
C THR A 258 -19.32 21.99 41.34
N GLY A 259 -18.64 21.73 40.22
CA GLY A 259 -19.27 21.58 38.91
C GLY A 259 -19.92 22.86 38.39
N ILE A 260 -19.76 23.98 39.11
CA ILE A 260 -20.28 25.29 38.73
C ILE A 260 -19.26 25.93 37.78
N PRO A 261 -19.69 26.53 36.66
CA PRO A 261 -18.82 27.37 35.84
C PRO A 261 -18.13 28.42 36.72
N THR A 262 -16.80 28.47 36.71
CA THR A 262 -16.04 29.34 37.64
C THR A 262 -16.14 30.83 37.29
N ARG A 263 -16.78 31.19 36.17
CA ARG A 263 -16.74 32.55 35.62
C ARG A 263 -18.08 32.99 35.03
N PRO A 264 -18.29 34.31 34.87
CA PRO A 264 -19.42 34.85 34.12
C PRO A 264 -19.34 34.43 32.65
N LYS A 265 -20.48 34.15 31.99
CA LYS A 265 -20.55 33.76 30.57
C LYS A 265 -19.95 34.79 29.59
N ASP A 266 -19.74 35.99 30.08
CA ASP A 266 -19.10 37.15 29.45
C ASP A 266 -17.57 36.99 29.27
N SER A 267 -16.99 35.80 29.51
CA SER A 267 -15.53 35.64 29.58
C SER A 267 -14.84 35.64 28.20
N THR A 268 -13.68 36.31 28.14
CA THR A 268 -12.92 36.63 26.92
C THR A 268 -12.46 35.38 26.16
N SER A 269 -12.33 35.49 24.83
CA SER A 269 -11.95 34.43 23.88
C SER A 269 -10.60 33.75 24.19
N GLU A 270 -9.76 34.29 25.07
CA GLU A 270 -8.42 33.80 25.39
C GLU A 270 -8.37 32.40 26.05
N LEU A 271 -9.48 31.94 26.64
CA LEU A 271 -9.53 30.71 27.46
C LEU A 271 -10.08 29.49 26.73
N CYS A 272 -10.53 29.63 25.48
CA CYS A 272 -10.98 28.48 24.70
C CYS A 272 -9.80 27.58 24.31
N ALA A 273 -10.09 26.30 24.08
CA ALA A 273 -9.08 25.38 23.55
C ALA A 273 -8.59 25.86 22.17
N VAL A 274 -7.39 25.43 21.79
CA VAL A 274 -6.85 25.72 20.45
C VAL A 274 -7.84 25.27 19.39
N GLY A 275 -8.19 26.18 18.48
CA GLY A 275 -9.15 25.98 17.41
C GLY A 275 -10.57 26.46 17.72
N GLN A 276 -10.89 26.78 18.98
CA GLN A 276 -12.17 27.40 19.36
C GLN A 276 -12.10 28.93 19.42
N ARG A 277 -10.88 29.52 19.38
CA ARG A 277 -10.69 30.97 19.45
C ARG A 277 -10.79 31.60 18.06
N PRO A 278 -11.43 32.78 17.92
CA PRO A 278 -11.39 33.55 16.67
C PRO A 278 -9.98 33.75 16.12
N GLN A 279 -8.99 33.97 16.99
CA GLN A 279 -7.59 34.15 16.63
C GLN A 279 -6.97 32.91 15.99
N ASP A 280 -7.33 31.71 16.47
CA ASP A 280 -6.81 30.46 15.93
C ASP A 280 -7.30 30.26 14.50
N LEU A 281 -8.59 30.48 14.25
CA LEU A 281 -9.17 30.39 12.91
C LEU A 281 -8.66 31.52 12.00
N ALA A 282 -8.54 32.76 12.50
CA ALA A 282 -7.96 33.86 11.75
C ALA A 282 -6.52 33.56 11.28
N SER A 283 -5.72 32.89 12.11
CA SER A 283 -4.35 32.49 11.74
C SER A 283 -4.29 31.45 10.58
N LEU A 284 -5.38 30.71 10.33
CA LEU A 284 -5.50 29.83 9.16
C LEU A 284 -5.93 30.58 7.90
N LEU A 285 -6.75 31.63 8.08
CA LEU A 285 -7.35 32.40 7.00
C LEU A 285 -6.44 33.52 6.48
N LEU A 286 -5.48 33.97 7.30
CA LEU A 286 -4.55 35.04 6.99
C LEU A 286 -3.13 34.52 6.63
N PRO A 287 -2.31 35.33 5.94
CA PRO A 287 -0.91 35.01 5.67
C PRO A 287 -0.12 34.73 6.98
N PRO A 288 0.90 33.84 6.97
CA PRO A 288 1.52 33.22 5.79
C PRO A 288 0.89 31.87 5.36
N ARG A 289 -0.15 31.38 6.06
CA ARG A 289 -0.67 30.01 5.82
C ARG A 289 -1.45 29.87 4.52
N ARG A 290 -2.02 30.94 3.99
CA ARG A 290 -2.55 31.02 2.62
C ARG A 290 -1.82 32.12 1.87
N GLU A 291 -1.22 31.77 0.74
CA GLU A 291 -0.44 32.71 -0.10
C GLU A 291 -1.33 33.74 -0.80
N ALA A 292 -2.56 33.35 -1.15
CA ALA A 292 -3.60 34.29 -1.55
C ALA A 292 -4.18 35.00 -0.31
N SER A 293 -3.91 36.30 -0.16
CA SER A 293 -4.32 37.15 0.98
C SER A 293 -5.81 37.52 1.01
N SER A 294 -6.68 36.67 0.44
CA SER A 294 -8.04 37.03 0.00
C SER A 294 -9.18 36.42 0.84
N SER A 295 -8.89 35.72 1.94
CA SER A 295 -9.94 35.10 2.75
C SER A 295 -10.93 36.12 3.31
N LYS A 296 -12.22 35.76 3.37
CA LYS A 296 -13.28 36.59 3.95
C LYS A 296 -14.17 35.77 4.87
N VAL A 297 -14.60 36.40 5.96
CA VAL A 297 -15.59 35.83 6.87
C VAL A 297 -16.89 36.62 6.77
N TYR A 298 -17.97 35.90 6.50
CA TYR A 298 -19.32 36.41 6.40
C TYR A 298 -20.20 35.75 7.47
N ALA A 299 -21.28 36.42 7.87
CA ALA A 299 -22.23 35.83 8.80
C ALA A 299 -23.69 36.24 8.53
N LEU A 300 -24.60 35.30 8.74
CA LEU A 300 -26.01 35.56 9.05
C LEU A 300 -26.19 35.20 10.53
N THR A 301 -26.18 36.21 11.38
CA THR A 301 -26.27 36.02 12.83
C THR A 301 -27.04 37.17 13.47
N TRP A 302 -27.40 37.05 14.74
CA TRP A 302 -28.01 38.17 15.46
C TRP A 302 -26.96 38.88 16.32
N SER A 303 -27.09 40.19 16.39
CA SER A 303 -26.29 41.06 17.24
C SER A 303 -27.17 41.70 18.31
N PRO A 304 -26.61 42.25 19.40
CA PRO A 304 -27.40 42.95 20.42
C PRO A 304 -28.21 44.14 19.88
N SER A 305 -27.85 44.68 18.70
CA SER A 305 -28.63 45.71 18.00
C SER A 305 -29.93 45.18 17.37
N ASP A 306 -30.08 43.86 17.20
CA ASP A 306 -31.24 43.21 16.58
C ASP A 306 -32.33 42.91 17.61
N VAL A 307 -32.95 43.96 18.16
CA VAL A 307 -33.98 43.87 19.21
C VAL A 307 -35.19 43.00 18.84
N GLN A 308 -35.40 42.73 17.55
CA GLN A 308 -36.47 41.85 17.05
C GLN A 308 -36.22 40.36 17.31
N CYS A 309 -34.97 39.94 17.55
CA CYS A 309 -34.62 38.54 17.86
C CYS A 309 -34.65 38.19 19.36
N TYR A 310 -34.86 39.19 20.22
CA TYR A 310 -34.60 39.06 21.66
C TYR A 310 -35.47 38.01 22.38
N SER A 311 -36.58 37.57 21.78
CA SER A 311 -37.45 36.55 22.40
C SER A 311 -36.97 35.10 22.17
N ASN A 312 -36.13 34.85 21.17
CA ASN A 312 -35.82 33.48 20.71
C ASN A 312 -34.31 33.17 20.63
N ALA A 313 -33.44 34.17 20.64
CA ALA A 313 -32.00 33.98 20.43
C ALA A 313 -31.24 33.82 21.76
N GLN A 314 -30.41 32.77 21.87
CA GLN A 314 -29.81 32.35 23.14
C GLN A 314 -28.60 33.20 23.58
N ARG A 315 -27.76 33.61 22.63
CA ARG A 315 -26.44 34.24 22.86
C ARG A 315 -26.11 35.10 21.64
N PRO A 316 -25.73 36.38 21.74
CA PRO A 316 -25.19 37.10 20.59
C PRO A 316 -23.90 36.44 20.11
N ALA A 317 -23.70 36.27 18.79
CA ALA A 317 -22.55 35.56 18.22
C ALA A 317 -21.23 36.37 18.24
N ASN A 318 -20.85 36.83 19.42
CA ASN A 318 -19.74 37.76 19.64
C ASN A 318 -18.42 37.25 19.06
N ARG A 319 -18.13 35.94 19.16
CA ARG A 319 -16.87 35.37 18.65
C ARG A 319 -16.82 35.36 17.13
N ILE A 320 -17.95 35.17 16.46
CA ILE A 320 -18.04 35.25 15.00
C ILE A 320 -17.88 36.69 14.53
N LEU A 321 -18.48 37.65 15.26
CA LEU A 321 -18.31 39.08 14.97
C LEU A 321 -16.86 39.54 15.20
N GLU A 322 -16.20 39.04 16.25
CA GLU A 322 -14.77 39.25 16.50
C GLU A 322 -13.92 38.69 15.33
N LEU A 323 -14.21 37.48 14.86
CA LEU A 323 -13.54 36.86 13.73
C LEU A 323 -13.68 37.68 12.44
N ILE A 324 -14.87 38.24 12.17
CA ILE A 324 -15.09 39.17 11.04
C ILE A 324 -14.18 40.39 11.17
N GLY A 325 -14.01 40.94 12.38
CA GLY A 325 -13.10 42.05 12.63
C GLY A 325 -11.63 41.72 12.38
N LEU A 326 -11.22 40.48 12.64
CA LEU A 326 -9.84 40.01 12.44
C LEU A 326 -9.51 39.71 10.97
N VAL A 327 -10.42 39.06 10.23
CA VAL A 327 -10.16 38.58 8.85
C VAL A 327 -10.71 39.55 7.79
N GLY A 328 -11.71 40.33 8.15
CA GLY A 328 -12.50 41.14 7.23
C GLY A 328 -13.65 40.38 6.57
N GLY A 329 -14.58 41.15 6.01
CA GLY A 329 -15.88 40.67 5.54
C GLY A 329 -16.99 41.42 6.27
N PHE A 330 -18.20 40.89 6.28
CA PHE A 330 -19.34 41.48 6.98
C PHE A 330 -20.48 40.47 7.16
N GLY A 331 -21.42 40.79 8.04
CA GLY A 331 -22.61 39.97 8.23
C GLY A 331 -23.90 40.78 8.15
N GLY A 332 -25.01 40.06 8.03
CA GLY A 332 -26.36 40.61 8.20
C GLY A 332 -27.10 39.91 9.33
N SER A 333 -28.28 40.45 9.65
CA SER A 333 -29.10 39.98 10.75
C SER A 333 -29.86 38.70 10.36
N ILE A 334 -29.72 37.64 11.15
CA ILE A 334 -30.52 36.41 11.02
C ILE A 334 -32.02 36.65 11.26
N CYS A 335 -32.38 37.79 11.87
CA CYS A 335 -33.76 38.18 12.17
C CYS A 335 -34.49 38.79 10.97
N GLN A 336 -33.80 38.99 9.84
CA GLN A 336 -34.42 39.53 8.63
C GLN A 336 -35.55 38.60 8.16
N SER A 337 -36.64 39.18 7.67
CA SER A 337 -37.75 38.43 7.10
C SER A 337 -37.39 37.70 5.80
N ASN A 338 -36.24 38.04 5.19
CA ASN A 338 -35.59 37.30 4.11
C ASN A 338 -34.11 37.69 4.05
N TYR A 339 -33.25 36.81 3.51
CA TYR A 339 -31.80 37.05 3.43
C TYR A 339 -31.30 37.46 2.04
N ARG A 340 -32.19 37.75 1.08
CA ARG A 340 -31.83 37.94 -0.33
C ARG A 340 -30.82 39.06 -0.53
N ASP A 341 -31.06 40.22 0.08
CA ASP A 341 -30.19 41.38 -0.06
C ASP A 341 -28.82 41.15 0.60
N THR A 342 -28.81 40.56 1.79
CA THR A 342 -27.56 40.23 2.51
C THR A 342 -26.74 39.20 1.73
N LEU A 343 -27.35 38.11 1.28
CA LEU A 343 -26.67 37.08 0.49
C LEU A 343 -26.19 37.62 -0.85
N ARG A 344 -26.96 38.47 -1.53
CA ARG A 344 -26.52 39.15 -2.75
C ARG A 344 -25.29 40.04 -2.50
N ALA A 345 -25.29 40.78 -1.40
CA ALA A 345 -24.14 41.60 -1.03
C ALA A 345 -22.90 40.73 -0.78
N ILE A 346 -23.05 39.60 -0.06
CA ILE A 346 -21.96 38.66 0.21
C ILE A 346 -21.43 38.07 -1.10
N ALA A 347 -22.30 37.57 -1.98
CA ALA A 347 -21.91 37.02 -3.28
C ALA A 347 -21.17 38.06 -4.14
N THR A 348 -21.64 39.31 -4.13
CA THR A 348 -21.00 40.41 -4.87
C THR A 348 -19.60 40.72 -4.33
N ASP A 349 -19.44 40.75 -3.00
CA ASP A 349 -18.14 41.00 -2.37
C ASP A 349 -17.16 39.85 -2.60
N ALA A 350 -17.62 38.60 -2.46
CA ALA A 350 -16.83 37.40 -2.73
C ALA A 350 -16.37 37.37 -4.19
N ALA A 351 -17.30 37.53 -5.14
CA ALA A 351 -16.99 37.56 -6.56
C ALA A 351 -16.04 38.70 -6.95
N ARG A 352 -16.17 39.88 -6.31
CA ARG A 352 -15.27 41.01 -6.52
C ARG A 352 -13.87 40.75 -5.97
N THR A 353 -13.77 40.04 -4.84
CA THR A 353 -12.50 39.83 -4.15
C THR A 353 -11.58 38.89 -4.93
N VAL A 354 -12.10 37.82 -5.54
CA VAL A 354 -11.26 36.94 -6.40
C VAL A 354 -10.68 37.71 -7.58
N ARG A 355 -11.52 38.49 -8.28
CA ARG A 355 -11.23 39.23 -9.54
C ARG A 355 -10.14 40.32 -9.44
N ARG A 356 -9.44 40.44 -8.33
CA ARG A 356 -8.51 41.56 -8.04
C ARG A 356 -7.10 41.13 -7.67
N HIS A 357 -6.83 39.85 -7.40
CA HIS A 357 -5.53 39.40 -6.91
C HIS A 357 -4.81 38.57 -7.97
N PHE A 358 -3.60 38.99 -8.35
CA PHE A 358 -2.80 38.36 -9.40
C PHE A 358 -1.42 37.99 -8.85
N GLN A 359 -1.14 36.69 -8.74
CA GLN A 359 0.12 36.17 -8.21
C GLN A 359 1.24 36.34 -9.24
N LEU A 360 2.26 37.11 -8.90
CA LEU A 360 3.48 37.30 -9.68
C LEU A 360 4.52 36.22 -9.31
N PRO A 361 5.33 35.74 -10.27
CA PRO A 361 6.37 34.73 -9.99
C PRO A 361 7.54 35.27 -9.14
N HIS A 362 7.71 36.59 -9.06
CA HIS A 362 8.78 37.24 -8.31
C HIS A 362 8.28 38.54 -7.68
N VAL A 363 8.87 38.93 -6.55
CA VAL A 363 8.65 40.25 -5.94
C VAL A 363 9.15 41.32 -6.92
N PRO A 364 8.29 42.23 -7.40
CA PRO A 364 8.71 43.26 -8.32
C PRO A 364 9.50 44.36 -7.60
N ILE A 365 10.48 44.94 -8.29
CA ILE A 365 11.10 46.20 -7.89
C ILE A 365 10.01 47.28 -8.00
N PRO A 366 9.66 48.01 -6.92
CA PRO A 366 8.45 48.84 -6.87
C PRO A 366 8.28 49.79 -8.05
N ASP A 367 9.34 50.49 -8.46
CA ASP A 367 9.28 51.50 -9.53
C ASP A 367 9.41 50.92 -10.95
N SER A 368 9.40 49.60 -11.10
CA SER A 368 9.53 48.94 -12.40
C SER A 368 8.23 48.35 -12.93
N VAL A 369 7.18 48.31 -12.11
CA VAL A 369 5.90 47.70 -12.47
C VAL A 369 5.14 48.60 -13.43
N VAL A 370 4.77 48.05 -14.58
CA VAL A 370 3.89 48.65 -15.57
C VAL A 370 2.67 47.73 -15.68
N VAL A 371 1.50 48.27 -15.39
CA VAL A 371 0.22 47.57 -15.48
C VAL A 371 -0.64 48.22 -16.53
N THR A 372 -1.15 47.42 -17.47
CA THR A 372 -2.16 47.86 -18.42
C THR A 372 -3.36 46.92 -18.37
N ILE A 373 -4.57 47.48 -18.48
CA ILE A 373 -5.80 46.73 -18.60
C ILE A 373 -6.40 47.02 -19.97
N ASP A 374 -6.61 45.98 -20.77
CA ASP A 374 -7.01 46.05 -22.18
C ASP A 374 -6.13 47.03 -22.99
N GLY A 375 -4.82 47.05 -22.69
CA GLY A 375 -3.83 47.92 -23.32
C GLY A 375 -3.79 49.37 -22.80
N MET A 376 -4.67 49.74 -21.87
CA MET A 376 -4.65 51.07 -21.22
C MET A 376 -3.89 51.00 -19.90
N ALA A 377 -2.87 51.84 -19.74
CA ALA A 377 -2.14 51.94 -18.48
C ALA A 377 -3.07 52.34 -17.32
N THR A 378 -2.90 51.70 -16.17
CA THR A 378 -3.68 51.99 -14.96
C THR A 378 -2.75 52.16 -13.76
N SER A 379 -3.12 53.05 -12.84
CA SER A 379 -2.53 53.17 -11.50
C SER A 379 -3.43 52.57 -10.42
N ASP A 380 -4.57 51.98 -10.81
CA ASP A 380 -5.55 51.38 -9.90
C ASP A 380 -5.10 49.99 -9.44
N TYR A 381 -3.88 49.93 -8.90
CA TYR A 381 -3.30 48.72 -8.34
C TYR A 381 -2.37 49.05 -7.18
N ARG A 382 -2.08 48.04 -6.38
CA ARG A 382 -0.97 48.04 -5.42
C ARG A 382 -0.26 46.70 -5.44
N ILE A 383 0.97 46.67 -4.94
CA ILE A 383 1.76 45.45 -4.81
C ILE A 383 1.93 45.13 -3.33
N GLU A 384 1.66 43.88 -2.95
CA GLU A 384 1.93 43.33 -1.62
C GLU A 384 2.81 42.08 -1.79
N GLY A 385 4.11 42.19 -1.55
CA GLY A 385 5.07 41.11 -1.81
C GLY A 385 5.10 40.75 -3.30
N SER A 386 4.69 39.53 -3.64
CA SER A 386 4.57 39.04 -5.03
C SER A 386 3.13 39.07 -5.55
N VAL A 387 2.18 39.72 -4.85
CA VAL A 387 0.78 39.82 -5.29
C VAL A 387 0.49 41.22 -5.83
N LEU A 388 -0.05 41.29 -7.04
CA LEU A 388 -0.63 42.51 -7.59
C LEU A 388 -2.13 42.55 -7.28
N ILE A 389 -2.58 43.63 -6.65
CA ILE A 389 -3.97 43.82 -6.25
C ILE A 389 -4.55 44.98 -7.04
N LEU A 390 -5.52 44.73 -7.92
CA LEU A 390 -6.27 45.78 -8.60
C LEU A 390 -7.27 46.43 -7.61
N THR A 391 -7.17 47.74 -7.43
CA THR A 391 -8.04 48.50 -6.52
C THR A 391 -9.37 48.87 -7.19
N ASN A 392 -9.37 49.00 -8.52
CA ASN A 392 -10.55 49.29 -9.32
C ASN A 392 -10.49 48.52 -10.65
N VAL A 393 -11.52 47.70 -10.91
CA VAL A 393 -11.66 46.94 -12.15
C VAL A 393 -13.12 47.05 -12.59
N SER A 394 -13.33 47.54 -13.81
CA SER A 394 -14.65 47.54 -14.44
C SER A 394 -15.03 46.10 -14.82
N PRO A 395 -16.30 45.69 -14.67
CA PRO A 395 -16.77 44.37 -15.11
C PRO A 395 -16.58 44.09 -16.60
N THR A 396 -16.30 45.12 -17.40
CA THR A 396 -16.09 45.03 -18.86
C THR A 396 -14.64 44.82 -19.27
N GLN A 397 -13.71 44.86 -18.31
CA GLN A 397 -12.28 44.71 -18.59
C GLN A 397 -11.89 43.24 -18.69
N THR A 398 -11.03 42.88 -19.66
CA THR A 398 -10.84 41.47 -20.03
C THR A 398 -9.40 40.98 -20.01
N ASN A 399 -8.41 41.86 -20.07
CA ASN A 399 -7.00 41.46 -20.13
C ASN A 399 -6.13 42.36 -19.27
N LEU A 400 -5.35 41.76 -18.37
CA LEU A 400 -4.38 42.41 -17.51
C LEU A 400 -2.98 42.05 -17.99
N HIS A 401 -2.22 43.06 -18.40
CA HIS A 401 -0.82 42.90 -18.77
C HIS A 401 0.06 43.56 -17.70
N ILE A 402 1.01 42.79 -17.17
CA ILE A 402 1.94 43.22 -16.12
C ILE A 402 3.37 43.01 -16.64
N SER A 403 4.16 44.07 -16.66
CA SER A 403 5.59 44.01 -16.94
C SER A 403 6.36 44.61 -15.78
N TYR A 404 7.37 43.90 -15.25
CA TYR A 404 8.15 44.40 -14.12
C TYR A 404 9.57 43.82 -14.10
N ARG A 405 10.48 44.52 -13.42
CA ARG A 405 11.82 43.98 -13.08
C ARG A 405 11.78 43.38 -11.69
N HIS A 406 12.58 42.35 -11.46
CA HIS A 406 12.76 41.73 -10.15
C HIS A 406 14.24 41.54 -9.86
N ASP A 407 14.55 41.37 -8.57
CA ASP A 407 15.93 41.15 -8.13
C ASP A 407 16.52 39.86 -8.73
N PRO A 408 17.85 39.83 -8.95
CA PRO A 408 18.55 38.61 -9.33
C PRO A 408 18.31 37.48 -8.34
N VAL A 409 18.02 36.29 -8.86
CA VAL A 409 18.08 35.05 -8.08
C VAL A 409 19.52 34.52 -8.22
N PRO A 410 20.29 34.38 -7.13
CA PRO A 410 21.68 33.94 -7.22
C PRO A 410 21.82 32.62 -8.01
N ILE A 411 22.74 32.61 -8.97
CA ILE A 411 23.13 31.38 -9.68
C ILE A 411 23.92 30.50 -8.70
N PHE A 412 23.55 29.22 -8.63
CA PHE A 412 24.19 28.23 -7.76
C PHE A 412 24.95 27.18 -8.56
N ASN A 413 26.01 26.62 -7.96
CA ASN A 413 26.77 25.50 -8.51
C ASN A 413 26.46 24.18 -7.81
N SER A 414 25.46 24.16 -6.92
CA SER A 414 25.06 22.96 -6.22
C SER A 414 23.60 23.00 -5.82
N VAL A 415 23.02 21.81 -5.65
CA VAL A 415 21.67 21.60 -5.10
C VAL A 415 21.73 20.57 -3.99
N GLN A 416 20.90 20.72 -2.96
CA GLN A 416 20.77 19.71 -1.89
C GLN A 416 19.52 18.87 -2.13
N VAL A 417 19.67 17.55 -2.06
CA VAL A 417 18.55 16.60 -2.17
C VAL A 417 17.98 16.22 -0.81
N ALA A 418 16.70 15.86 -0.78
CA ALA A 418 15.97 15.57 0.44
C ALA A 418 16.49 14.32 1.18
N ALA A 419 17.05 13.33 0.49
CA ALA A 419 17.59 12.11 1.07
C ALA A 419 18.93 11.72 0.44
N THR A 420 19.74 10.97 1.19
CA THR A 420 20.98 10.40 0.64
C THR A 420 20.61 9.40 -0.47
N PRO A 421 21.04 9.61 -1.72
CA PRO A 421 20.78 8.73 -2.84
C PRO A 421 21.66 7.49 -2.79
N ASP A 422 21.16 6.38 -3.32
CA ASP A 422 22.00 5.31 -3.81
C ASP A 422 22.70 5.78 -5.09
N LEU A 423 24.03 5.91 -5.02
CA LEU A 423 24.84 6.46 -6.10
C LEU A 423 24.76 5.66 -7.39
N ALA A 424 24.47 4.35 -7.32
CA ALA A 424 24.28 3.55 -8.52
C ALA A 424 23.01 3.90 -9.30
N THR A 425 22.09 4.63 -8.66
CA THR A 425 20.78 5.01 -9.21
C THR A 425 20.63 6.52 -9.43
N LEU A 426 21.60 7.31 -8.99
CA LEU A 426 21.57 8.77 -9.09
C LEU A 426 21.74 9.21 -10.54
N SER A 427 20.72 9.87 -11.07
CA SER A 427 20.71 10.51 -12.39
C SER A 427 20.41 12.00 -12.22
N VAL A 428 21.11 12.83 -13.00
CA VAL A 428 20.94 14.29 -12.99
C VAL A 428 20.73 14.75 -14.43
N GLU A 429 19.69 15.53 -14.67
CA GLU A 429 19.41 16.14 -15.97
C GLU A 429 19.39 17.66 -15.86
N VAL A 430 19.86 18.34 -16.91
CA VAL A 430 19.80 19.79 -17.05
C VAL A 430 19.13 20.12 -18.38
N ASN A 431 17.98 20.81 -18.32
CA ASN A 431 17.12 21.11 -19.46
C ASN A 431 16.71 19.84 -20.26
N GLY A 432 16.45 18.75 -19.54
CA GLY A 432 16.09 17.44 -20.11
C GLY A 432 17.25 16.72 -20.82
N GLN A 433 18.49 17.19 -20.68
CA GLN A 433 19.67 16.47 -21.11
C GLN A 433 20.33 15.78 -19.90
N PRO A 434 20.51 14.45 -19.92
CA PRO A 434 21.20 13.75 -18.84
C PRO A 434 22.67 14.18 -18.79
N LEU A 435 23.16 14.45 -17.58
CA LEU A 435 24.58 14.72 -17.34
C LEU A 435 25.36 13.43 -17.13
N ASP A 436 26.57 13.37 -17.67
CA ASP A 436 27.51 12.29 -17.36
C ASP A 436 27.91 12.34 -15.87
N PRO A 437 28.13 11.19 -15.20
CA PRO A 437 28.56 11.15 -13.79
C PRO A 437 29.86 11.89 -13.47
N ASN A 438 30.65 12.29 -14.48
CA ASN A 438 31.86 13.11 -14.30
C ASN A 438 31.58 14.63 -14.34
N GLN A 439 30.37 15.06 -14.71
CA GLN A 439 29.96 16.47 -14.78
C GLN A 439 29.34 16.97 -13.47
N PHE A 440 29.17 16.07 -12.50
CA PHE A 440 28.74 16.42 -11.15
C PHE A 440 29.44 15.52 -10.12
N SER A 441 29.35 15.91 -8.85
CA SER A 441 29.80 15.10 -7.72
C SER A 441 28.75 15.16 -6.62
N PHE A 442 28.66 14.10 -5.81
CA PHE A 442 27.73 14.04 -4.69
C PHE A 442 28.46 13.92 -3.36
N ASN A 443 28.12 14.76 -2.39
CA ASN A 443 28.63 14.70 -1.03
C ASN A 443 27.59 14.04 -0.09
N PRO A 444 27.83 12.82 0.40
CA PRO A 444 26.87 12.12 1.26
C PRO A 444 26.65 12.75 2.63
N GLY A 445 27.62 13.53 3.14
CA GLY A 445 27.50 14.20 4.43
C GLY A 445 26.56 15.41 4.39
N THR A 446 26.56 16.15 3.28
CA THR A 446 25.71 17.34 3.10
C THR A 446 24.49 17.10 2.21
N ARG A 447 24.40 15.92 1.56
CA ARG A 447 23.42 15.59 0.53
C ARG A 447 23.44 16.57 -0.65
N GLU A 448 24.62 17.10 -0.95
CA GLU A 448 24.81 18.13 -1.96
C GLU A 448 25.31 17.51 -3.27
N ILE A 449 24.67 17.87 -4.38
CA ILE A 449 25.13 17.61 -5.74
C ILE A 449 25.80 18.88 -6.24
N SER A 450 27.10 18.82 -6.51
CA SER A 450 27.90 19.94 -7.02
C SER A 450 28.20 19.73 -8.50
N PHE A 451 27.85 20.70 -9.33
CA PHE A 451 28.08 20.68 -10.77
C PHE A 451 29.51 21.14 -11.09
N VAL A 452 30.16 20.46 -12.03
CA VAL A 452 31.48 20.86 -12.55
C VAL A 452 31.37 22.16 -13.36
N GLU A 453 30.37 22.24 -14.22
CA GLU A 453 29.99 23.46 -14.94
C GLU A 453 28.70 24.02 -14.37
N THR A 454 28.69 25.32 -14.08
CA THR A 454 27.49 26.03 -13.61
C THR A 454 26.33 25.83 -14.59
N PRO A 455 25.18 25.26 -14.17
CA PRO A 455 24.02 25.16 -15.04
C PRO A 455 23.62 26.54 -15.57
N PRO A 456 23.19 26.68 -16.84
CA PRO A 456 22.79 27.96 -17.42
C PRO A 456 21.65 28.64 -16.64
N SER A 457 21.56 29.98 -16.70
CA SER A 457 20.45 30.71 -16.06
C SER A 457 19.09 30.17 -16.50
N TYR A 458 18.14 30.05 -15.57
CA TYR A 458 16.82 29.43 -15.79
C TYR A 458 16.83 27.95 -16.15
N ALA A 459 17.96 27.25 -16.09
CA ALA A 459 17.98 25.83 -16.36
C ALA A 459 17.07 25.05 -15.40
N HIS A 460 16.31 24.11 -15.97
CA HIS A 460 15.53 23.14 -15.21
C HIS A 460 16.42 21.95 -14.89
N ILE A 461 16.67 21.73 -13.60
CA ILE A 461 17.50 20.63 -13.11
C ILE A 461 16.56 19.57 -12.54
N VAL A 462 16.71 18.33 -12.99
CA VAL A 462 15.97 17.18 -12.49
C VAL A 462 16.95 16.22 -11.86
N VAL A 463 16.70 15.79 -10.62
CA VAL A 463 17.52 14.80 -9.94
C VAL A 463 16.63 13.61 -9.60
N SER A 464 16.97 12.43 -10.14
CA SER A 464 16.24 11.18 -9.90
C SER A 464 17.14 10.17 -9.22
N TYR A 465 16.66 9.53 -8.16
CA TYR A 465 17.44 8.55 -7.40
C TYR A 465 16.55 7.63 -6.56
N LYS A 466 17.03 6.44 -6.22
CA LYS A 466 16.46 5.64 -5.13
C LYS A 466 17.16 6.02 -3.83
N ALA A 467 16.41 6.03 -2.73
CA ALA A 467 17.00 6.36 -1.43
C ALA A 467 18.07 5.32 -1.03
N GLY A 468 19.10 5.79 -0.33
CA GLY A 468 20.18 4.96 0.21
C GLY A 468 19.83 4.30 1.55
N ASP A 469 18.55 4.25 1.92
CA ASP A 469 18.06 3.37 2.98
C ASP A 469 18.37 1.93 2.55
N GLY A 470 19.39 1.34 3.18
CA GLY A 470 20.07 0.16 2.66
C GLY A 470 19.11 -1.00 2.40
N LEU A 471 19.25 -1.61 1.22
CA LEU A 471 18.60 -2.87 0.87
C LEU A 471 18.93 -3.95 1.91
N SER A 472 18.02 -4.89 2.11
CA SER A 472 18.18 -5.96 3.09
C SER A 472 19.42 -6.80 2.77
N ARG A 473 20.32 -6.94 3.76
CA ARG A 473 21.53 -7.77 3.64
C ARG A 473 21.33 -9.17 4.18
N ARG A 474 20.40 -9.34 5.12
CA ARG A 474 20.19 -10.57 5.87
C ARG A 474 18.86 -11.19 5.51
N PHE A 475 18.88 -12.48 5.18
CA PHE A 475 17.70 -13.26 4.80
C PHE A 475 17.58 -14.46 5.73
N GLN A 476 16.46 -14.54 6.44
CA GLN A 476 16.19 -15.58 7.43
C GLN A 476 15.77 -16.87 6.74
N LEU A 477 16.53 -17.95 6.92
CA LEU A 477 16.22 -19.27 6.37
C LEU A 477 15.23 -20.05 7.24
N GLY A 478 15.02 -19.63 8.50
CA GLY A 478 14.12 -20.28 9.44
C GLY A 478 14.81 -21.22 10.41
N ASN A 479 14.06 -22.01 11.19
CA ASN A 479 14.63 -22.96 12.16
C ASN A 479 15.16 -24.24 11.49
N ILE A 480 16.07 -24.10 10.53
CA ILE A 480 16.50 -25.19 9.66
C ILE A 480 17.92 -25.60 10.02
N ALA A 481 18.06 -26.49 11.01
CA ALA A 481 19.34 -27.10 11.30
C ALA A 481 19.85 -27.79 10.01
N LYS A 482 20.95 -27.26 9.48
CA LYS A 482 21.55 -27.70 8.21
C LYS A 482 22.43 -28.92 8.45
N ASP A 483 22.43 -29.87 7.51
CA ASP A 483 23.41 -30.96 7.54
C ASP A 483 24.82 -30.49 7.12
N ASP A 484 25.77 -31.42 7.05
CA ASP A 484 27.15 -31.14 6.64
C ASP A 484 27.29 -30.76 5.13
N GLY A 485 26.18 -30.68 4.38
CA GLY A 485 26.18 -30.32 2.97
C GLY A 485 26.53 -28.84 2.73
N PRO A 486 26.99 -28.44 1.53
CA PRO A 486 27.15 -27.03 1.19
C PRO A 486 25.80 -26.35 1.03
N LEU A 487 25.72 -25.07 1.40
CA LEU A 487 24.57 -24.22 1.10
C LEU A 487 24.85 -23.53 -0.23
N THR A 488 23.92 -23.62 -1.17
CA THR A 488 24.04 -23.01 -2.51
C THR A 488 23.14 -21.78 -2.55
N VAL A 489 23.71 -20.60 -2.80
CA VAL A 489 22.96 -19.35 -2.97
C VAL A 489 23.11 -18.87 -4.40
N THR A 490 21.98 -18.49 -5.01
CA THR A 490 21.96 -17.82 -6.31
C THR A 490 21.24 -16.49 -6.20
N VAL A 491 21.70 -15.50 -6.96
CA VAL A 491 21.04 -14.21 -7.16
C VAL A 491 20.67 -14.11 -8.64
N ASP A 492 19.38 -14.03 -8.94
CA ASP A 492 18.80 -14.15 -10.30
C ASP A 492 19.32 -15.39 -11.06
N GLY A 493 19.43 -16.53 -10.35
CA GLY A 493 19.88 -17.80 -10.91
C GLY A 493 21.39 -17.92 -11.13
N VAL A 494 22.18 -16.88 -10.80
CA VAL A 494 23.64 -16.94 -10.83
C VAL A 494 24.17 -17.29 -9.45
N GLU A 495 24.90 -18.40 -9.34
CA GLU A 495 25.53 -18.81 -8.08
C GLU A 495 26.52 -17.76 -7.57
N THR A 496 26.46 -17.46 -6.28
CA THR A 496 27.34 -16.48 -5.63
C THR A 496 27.91 -17.05 -4.34
N GLN A 497 29.14 -16.64 -4.03
CA GLN A 497 29.81 -16.91 -2.76
C GLN A 497 29.91 -15.67 -1.88
N ASP A 498 29.32 -14.54 -2.30
CA ASP A 498 29.35 -13.28 -1.56
C ASP A 498 28.32 -13.23 -0.42
N PHE A 499 28.33 -14.28 0.42
CA PHE A 499 27.47 -14.38 1.58
C PHE A 499 28.19 -15.10 2.72
N VAL A 500 27.76 -14.83 3.95
CA VAL A 500 28.13 -15.58 5.15
C VAL A 500 26.88 -16.24 5.69
N TYR A 501 26.95 -17.55 5.96
CA TYR A 501 25.90 -18.25 6.67
C TYR A 501 26.13 -18.13 8.18
N ASP A 502 25.17 -17.53 8.86
CA ASP A 502 25.11 -17.46 10.32
C ASP A 502 24.27 -18.64 10.83
N GLU A 503 24.95 -19.67 11.31
CA GLU A 503 24.32 -20.88 11.85
C GLU A 503 23.52 -20.62 13.13
N THR A 504 23.93 -19.64 13.95
CA THR A 504 23.24 -19.33 15.21
C THR A 504 21.87 -18.72 14.94
N ASN A 505 21.82 -17.80 13.97
CA ASN A 505 20.59 -17.11 13.60
C ASN A 505 19.87 -17.74 12.42
N GLN A 506 20.42 -18.80 11.82
CA GLN A 506 19.89 -19.49 10.65
C GLN A 506 19.56 -18.52 9.51
N SER A 507 20.53 -17.69 9.15
CA SER A 507 20.37 -16.66 8.13
C SER A 507 21.57 -16.60 7.20
N ILE A 508 21.37 -16.12 5.98
CA ILE A 508 22.47 -15.70 5.12
C ILE A 508 22.59 -14.18 5.16
N GLU A 509 23.82 -13.68 5.15
CA GLU A 509 24.13 -12.25 5.12
C GLU A 509 25.10 -11.93 3.99
N PHE A 510 24.71 -11.03 3.09
CA PHE A 510 25.55 -10.57 1.98
C PHE A 510 26.46 -9.41 2.42
N ALA A 511 27.71 -9.41 1.95
CA ALA A 511 28.62 -8.29 2.19
C ALA A 511 28.19 -7.02 1.45
N VAL A 512 27.66 -7.19 0.23
CA VAL A 512 26.96 -6.16 -0.54
C VAL A 512 25.52 -6.64 -0.76
N PRO A 513 24.49 -5.89 -0.33
CA PRO A 513 23.12 -6.33 -0.51
C PRO A 513 22.82 -6.55 -2.00
N PRO A 514 22.08 -7.62 -2.37
CA PRO A 514 21.57 -7.77 -3.73
C PRO A 514 20.77 -6.52 -4.14
N GLY A 515 20.84 -6.11 -5.41
CA GLY A 515 20.12 -4.94 -5.91
C GLY A 515 18.59 -5.07 -5.81
N ASP A 516 17.86 -3.97 -6.04
CA ASP A 516 16.39 -3.96 -5.98
C ASP A 516 15.77 -5.07 -6.84
N ASP A 517 14.68 -5.65 -6.37
CA ASP A 517 13.87 -6.66 -7.06
C ASP A 517 14.56 -7.98 -7.43
N ARG A 518 15.82 -8.18 -7.01
CA ARG A 518 16.57 -9.42 -7.30
C ARG A 518 15.96 -10.61 -6.56
N GLU A 519 15.85 -11.75 -7.25
CA GLU A 519 15.46 -13.03 -6.65
C GLU A 519 16.69 -13.68 -6.01
N ILE A 520 16.54 -14.11 -4.76
CA ILE A 520 17.59 -14.81 -4.03
C ILE A 520 17.07 -16.21 -3.75
N THR A 521 17.70 -17.23 -4.33
CA THR A 521 17.34 -18.62 -4.08
C THR A 521 18.42 -19.28 -3.24
N VAL A 522 18.01 -19.90 -2.14
CA VAL A 522 18.87 -20.64 -1.22
C VAL A 522 18.47 -22.11 -1.26
N SER A 523 19.46 -22.98 -1.54
CA SER A 523 19.31 -24.43 -1.54
C SER A 523 20.23 -25.07 -0.50
N TYR A 524 19.70 -26.02 0.26
CA TYR A 524 20.36 -26.64 1.40
C TYR A 524 19.69 -27.98 1.71
N ARG A 525 20.22 -28.74 2.67
CA ARG A 525 19.56 -29.93 3.23
C ARG A 525 19.50 -29.79 4.75
N GLY A 526 18.38 -30.19 5.34
CA GLY A 526 18.21 -30.23 6.80
C GLY A 526 18.96 -31.42 7.43
N ILE A 527 19.19 -31.39 8.74
CA ILE A 527 19.79 -32.50 9.51
C ILE A 527 18.94 -33.78 9.44
N ASP A 528 17.63 -33.65 9.25
CA ASP A 528 16.67 -34.75 9.10
C ASP A 528 16.49 -35.16 7.63
N SER A 529 17.28 -34.60 6.70
CA SER A 529 17.24 -34.99 5.30
C SER A 529 17.67 -36.43 5.08
N LYS A 530 18.51 -36.98 5.95
CA LYS A 530 19.00 -38.35 5.84
C LYS A 530 17.98 -39.32 6.40
N GLN A 531 17.45 -40.21 5.57
CA GLN A 531 16.63 -41.31 6.05
C GLN A 531 17.55 -42.31 6.74
N LEU A 532 17.48 -42.38 8.07
CA LEU A 532 18.29 -43.29 8.87
C LEU A 532 17.60 -44.64 9.10
N LEU A 533 16.26 -44.66 9.06
CA LEU A 533 15.44 -45.85 9.32
C LEU A 533 14.89 -46.42 8.01
N TYR A 534 15.13 -47.71 7.80
CA TYR A 534 14.57 -48.48 6.68
C TYR A 534 13.90 -49.71 7.27
N LYS A 535 12.73 -50.10 6.77
CA LYS A 535 12.16 -51.39 7.19
C LYS A 535 13.05 -52.49 6.65
N GLY A 536 13.50 -53.36 7.55
CA GLY A 536 14.20 -54.57 7.16
C GLY A 536 13.24 -55.71 6.92
N PHE A 537 13.71 -56.74 6.23
CA PHE A 537 12.95 -57.97 6.07
C PHE A 537 12.51 -58.60 7.41
N VAL A 538 11.22 -58.97 7.49
CA VAL A 538 10.59 -59.64 8.63
C VAL A 538 10.24 -61.06 8.22
N HIS A 539 10.76 -62.05 8.95
CA HIS A 539 10.45 -63.45 8.65
C HIS A 539 8.95 -63.72 8.89
N PRO A 540 8.27 -64.51 8.05
CA PRO A 540 6.83 -64.79 8.16
C PRO A 540 6.40 -65.37 9.52
N SER A 541 7.27 -66.14 10.15
CA SER A 541 7.03 -66.71 11.49
C SER A 541 7.26 -65.71 12.63
N GLY A 542 7.66 -64.48 12.34
CA GLY A 542 8.15 -63.50 13.32
C GLY A 542 9.56 -63.79 13.85
N ALA A 543 10.26 -64.78 13.28
CA ALA A 543 11.62 -65.11 13.68
C ALA A 543 12.58 -63.95 13.37
N GLN A 544 13.46 -63.64 14.34
CA GLN A 544 14.54 -62.69 14.15
C GLN A 544 15.73 -63.39 13.44
N PRO A 545 16.46 -62.69 12.55
CA PRO A 545 17.66 -63.25 11.94
C PRO A 545 18.74 -63.50 13.01
N ARG A 546 19.53 -64.56 12.85
CA ARG A 546 20.70 -64.83 13.70
C ARG A 546 21.78 -63.78 13.53
N SER A 547 21.95 -63.31 12.31
CA SER A 547 22.87 -62.25 11.94
C SER A 547 22.37 -61.58 10.66
N PHE A 548 22.80 -60.34 10.47
CA PHE A 548 22.66 -59.61 9.22
C PHE A 548 23.90 -58.75 9.00
N LYS A 549 24.17 -58.38 7.74
CA LYS A 549 25.26 -57.47 7.37
C LYS A 549 24.79 -56.57 6.21
N ALA A 550 25.13 -55.29 6.28
CA ALA A 550 24.93 -54.35 5.18
C ALA A 550 26.24 -54.16 4.40
N ILE A 551 26.17 -54.24 3.08
CA ILE A 551 27.31 -54.12 2.17
C ILE A 551 26.98 -53.07 1.13
N ASP A 552 27.88 -52.11 0.93
CA ASP A 552 27.78 -51.16 -0.18
C ASP A 552 28.03 -51.87 -1.52
N ASP A 553 27.09 -51.73 -2.45
CA ASP A 553 27.12 -52.48 -3.71
C ASP A 553 28.24 -52.04 -4.67
N VAL A 554 28.77 -50.83 -4.51
CA VAL A 554 29.80 -50.24 -5.38
C VAL A 554 31.21 -50.57 -4.86
N THR A 555 31.42 -50.41 -3.57
CA THR A 555 32.73 -50.52 -2.91
C THR A 555 32.96 -51.89 -2.29
N GLY A 556 31.90 -52.66 -2.04
CA GLY A 556 31.94 -53.92 -1.29
C GLY A 556 32.25 -53.75 0.20
N ALA A 557 32.32 -52.52 0.71
CA ALA A 557 32.60 -52.24 2.11
C ALA A 557 31.39 -52.58 3.00
N ALA A 558 31.66 -53.11 4.19
CA ALA A 558 30.61 -53.32 5.18
C ALA A 558 30.20 -51.97 5.80
N LEU A 559 28.89 -51.74 5.93
CA LEU A 559 28.32 -50.56 6.57
C LEU A 559 27.92 -50.85 8.01
N THR A 560 27.95 -49.84 8.87
CA THR A 560 27.47 -49.98 10.24
C THR A 560 25.96 -49.82 10.26
N VAL A 561 25.25 -50.91 10.57
CA VAL A 561 23.80 -50.93 10.66
C VAL A 561 23.39 -51.62 11.96
N THR A 562 22.45 -51.02 12.69
CA THR A 562 21.79 -51.66 13.85
C THR A 562 20.36 -52.03 13.48
N ARG A 563 19.74 -52.93 14.27
CA ARG A 563 18.33 -53.30 14.09
C ARG A 563 17.53 -52.88 15.32
N GLU A 564 16.49 -52.10 15.10
CA GLU A 564 15.53 -51.66 16.11
C GLU A 564 14.14 -52.16 15.72
N ALA A 565 13.68 -53.22 16.40
CA ALA A 565 12.50 -53.98 16.02
C ALA A 565 12.58 -54.48 14.57
N ASP A 566 11.75 -53.93 13.68
CA ASP A 566 11.69 -54.28 12.26
C ASP A 566 12.44 -53.27 11.37
N ASN A 567 13.11 -52.27 11.95
CA ASN A 567 13.88 -51.28 11.22
C ASN A 567 15.37 -51.55 11.26
N LEU A 568 16.04 -51.30 10.13
CA LEU A 568 17.47 -51.09 9.99
C LEU A 568 17.78 -49.62 10.24
N VAL A 569 18.75 -49.34 11.12
CA VAL A 569 19.19 -47.99 11.44
C VAL A 569 20.63 -47.82 10.94
N PHE A 570 20.82 -46.93 9.98
CA PHE A 570 22.13 -46.59 9.42
C PHE A 570 22.75 -45.38 10.12
N LEU A 571 24.07 -45.32 10.16
CA LEU A 571 24.77 -44.11 10.59
C LEU A 571 24.56 -42.98 9.57
N ALA A 572 24.36 -41.75 10.07
CA ALA A 572 24.15 -40.59 9.20
C ALA A 572 25.31 -40.33 8.22
N GLY A 573 26.55 -40.72 8.56
CA GLY A 573 27.69 -40.62 7.65
C GLY A 573 27.64 -41.61 6.48
N ASP A 574 26.92 -42.73 6.62
CA ASP A 574 26.81 -43.76 5.60
C ASP A 574 25.66 -43.50 4.60
N VAL A 575 24.72 -42.64 4.96
CA VAL A 575 23.56 -42.29 4.12
C VAL A 575 23.94 -41.23 3.09
N VAL A 576 24.23 -41.71 1.87
CA VAL A 576 24.44 -40.90 0.67
C VAL A 576 23.29 -41.19 -0.29
N ASP A 577 22.72 -40.14 -0.88
CA ASP A 577 21.54 -40.29 -1.74
C ASP A 577 21.80 -41.21 -2.93
N GLY A 578 20.91 -42.19 -3.15
CA GLY A 578 21.02 -43.19 -4.21
C GLY A 578 22.06 -44.29 -3.96
N ARG A 579 22.75 -44.31 -2.81
CA ARG A 579 23.72 -45.36 -2.47
C ARG A 579 23.02 -46.71 -2.34
N LYS A 580 23.33 -47.64 -3.24
CA LYS A 580 22.77 -49.00 -3.19
C LYS A 580 23.49 -49.86 -2.15
N VAL A 581 22.69 -50.54 -1.33
CA VAL A 581 23.16 -51.37 -0.22
C VAL A 581 22.46 -52.72 -0.27
N THR A 582 23.24 -53.78 -0.17
CA THR A 582 22.76 -55.15 -0.01
C THR A 582 22.78 -55.56 1.47
N ILE A 583 21.65 -56.02 1.99
CA ILE A 583 21.49 -56.61 3.31
C ILE A 583 21.39 -58.12 3.17
N ASP A 584 22.37 -58.85 3.70
CA ASP A 584 22.34 -60.31 3.78
C ASP A 584 21.84 -60.74 5.17
N TYR A 585 20.68 -61.38 5.25
CA TYR A 585 20.09 -61.96 6.46
C TYR A 585 20.37 -63.47 6.55
N SER A 586 20.64 -63.97 7.76
CA SER A 586 20.78 -65.40 8.04
C SER A 586 19.78 -65.85 9.10
N TYR A 587 18.90 -66.80 8.77
CA TYR A 587 17.88 -67.33 9.69
C TYR A 587 18.27 -68.71 10.26
N ALA A 588 17.79 -68.96 11.48
CA ALA A 588 17.97 -70.24 12.16
C ALA A 588 17.09 -71.35 11.59
N ASP A 589 15.88 -70.96 11.21
CA ASP A 589 14.84 -71.84 10.74
C ASP A 589 14.97 -72.01 9.22
N ARG A 590 15.00 -73.27 8.79
CA ARG A 590 14.95 -73.65 7.37
C ARG A 590 13.55 -74.08 6.94
N SER A 591 12.57 -74.01 7.84
CA SER A 591 11.18 -74.21 7.48
C SER A 591 10.84 -73.21 6.38
N THR A 592 10.18 -73.72 5.34
CA THR A 592 9.90 -72.96 4.14
C THR A 592 8.47 -72.40 4.21
N PRO A 593 8.27 -71.20 4.76
CA PRO A 593 6.98 -70.56 4.64
C PRO A 593 6.69 -70.35 3.16
N LEU A 594 5.47 -70.66 2.73
CA LEU A 594 4.99 -70.34 1.38
C LEU A 594 4.43 -68.92 1.30
N SER A 595 4.56 -68.13 2.35
CA SER A 595 4.15 -66.72 2.38
C SER A 595 5.26 -65.84 2.93
N TYR A 596 5.39 -64.62 2.41
CA TYR A 596 6.43 -63.66 2.71
C TYR A 596 5.82 -62.29 2.88
N ARG A 597 6.20 -61.58 3.96
CA ARG A 597 5.85 -60.18 4.12
C ARG A 597 7.00 -59.33 3.57
N LEU A 598 6.72 -58.55 2.53
CA LEU A 598 7.61 -57.52 2.04
C LEU A 598 7.80 -56.43 3.13
N PRO A 599 8.99 -55.80 3.22
CA PRO A 599 9.21 -54.67 4.12
C PRO A 599 8.14 -53.58 3.99
N ASP A 600 7.74 -53.28 2.76
CA ASP A 600 6.73 -52.29 2.42
C ASP A 600 5.73 -52.84 1.41
N ALA A 601 4.49 -52.33 1.48
CA ALA A 601 3.46 -52.70 0.51
C ALA A 601 3.84 -52.15 -0.88
N PRO A 602 3.89 -52.99 -1.92
CA PRO A 602 4.18 -52.56 -3.26
C PRO A 602 3.05 -51.67 -3.80
N LEU A 603 3.41 -50.72 -4.65
CA LEU A 603 2.45 -49.97 -5.45
C LEU A 603 1.66 -50.95 -6.34
N ALA A 604 0.35 -50.73 -6.42
CA ALA A 604 -0.55 -51.62 -7.16
C ALA A 604 -0.10 -51.76 -8.62
N GLY A 605 0.19 -52.99 -9.05
CA GLY A 605 0.64 -53.29 -10.42
C GLY A 605 2.14 -53.11 -10.68
N GLU A 606 2.94 -52.75 -9.68
CA GLU A 606 4.38 -52.48 -9.82
C GLU A 606 5.23 -53.59 -9.17
N VAL A 607 4.85 -54.87 -9.31
CA VAL A 607 5.63 -56.01 -8.82
C VAL A 607 6.06 -56.88 -9.99
N GLU A 608 7.37 -57.04 -10.16
CA GLU A 608 8.00 -57.97 -11.09
C GLU A 608 8.59 -59.14 -10.29
N VAL A 609 8.25 -60.36 -10.70
CA VAL A 609 8.72 -61.59 -10.06
C VAL A 609 9.58 -62.38 -11.05
N SER A 610 10.77 -62.79 -10.62
CA SER A 610 11.69 -63.61 -11.41
C SER A 610 12.30 -64.74 -10.56
N ALA A 611 12.61 -65.88 -11.17
CA ALA A 611 13.21 -67.03 -10.48
C ALA A 611 14.34 -67.65 -11.33
N ASP A 612 15.47 -68.02 -10.73
CA ASP A 612 16.65 -68.48 -11.50
C ASP A 612 16.50 -69.88 -12.12
N SER A 613 15.53 -70.71 -11.69
CA SER A 613 15.46 -72.11 -12.16
C SER A 613 14.16 -72.89 -11.88
N SER A 614 13.02 -72.25 -11.61
CA SER A 614 11.77 -72.98 -11.32
C SER A 614 11.06 -73.37 -12.62
N PRO A 615 10.30 -74.49 -12.70
CA PRO A 615 9.33 -74.67 -13.78
C PRO A 615 8.39 -73.45 -13.80
N ASP A 616 8.07 -72.94 -15.00
CA ASP A 616 7.25 -71.72 -15.23
C ASP A 616 6.01 -71.63 -14.31
N GLN A 617 5.48 -72.78 -13.91
CA GLN A 617 4.35 -72.96 -13.00
C GLN A 617 4.47 -72.29 -11.61
N CYS A 618 5.66 -72.08 -11.02
CA CYS A 618 5.71 -71.43 -9.70
C CYS A 618 5.62 -69.89 -9.79
N VAL A 619 6.24 -69.29 -10.81
CA VAL A 619 6.18 -67.82 -11.01
C VAL A 619 4.79 -67.38 -11.47
N GLU A 620 4.10 -68.22 -12.26
CA GLU A 620 2.73 -67.95 -12.71
C GLU A 620 1.67 -67.97 -11.59
N ASN A 621 1.97 -68.56 -10.42
CA ASN A 621 1.03 -68.73 -9.30
C ASN A 621 1.45 -67.97 -8.03
N VAL A 622 2.08 -66.80 -8.20
CA VAL A 622 2.44 -65.91 -7.09
C VAL A 622 1.28 -64.96 -6.80
N ASP A 623 0.68 -65.09 -5.62
CA ASP A 623 -0.34 -64.17 -5.14
C ASP A 623 0.33 -63.03 -4.37
N VAL A 624 0.09 -61.80 -4.82
CA VAL A 624 0.51 -60.58 -4.11
C VAL A 624 -0.72 -59.89 -3.55
N SER A 625 -0.87 -59.90 -2.23
CA SER A 625 -1.96 -59.24 -1.50
C SER A 625 -1.39 -58.29 -0.47
N GLN A 626 -1.50 -56.98 -0.73
CA GLN A 626 -0.88 -55.93 0.09
C GLN A 626 0.63 -56.18 0.20
N ASP A 627 1.17 -56.27 1.41
CA ASP A 627 2.57 -56.56 1.71
C ASP A 627 2.88 -58.06 1.72
N MET A 628 1.91 -58.95 1.48
CA MET A 628 2.09 -60.38 1.56
C MET A 628 2.18 -61.03 0.17
N ILE A 629 3.24 -61.80 -0.04
CA ILE A 629 3.45 -62.63 -1.21
C ILE A 629 3.26 -64.09 -0.82
N SER A 630 2.42 -64.83 -1.51
CA SER A 630 2.25 -66.27 -1.30
C SER A 630 2.50 -67.10 -2.54
N PHE A 631 3.02 -68.31 -2.32
CA PHE A 631 3.40 -69.28 -3.32
C PHE A 631 2.52 -70.52 -3.24
N HIS A 632 2.19 -71.08 -4.39
CA HIS A 632 1.43 -72.33 -4.50
C HIS A 632 2.31 -73.56 -4.83
N CYS A 633 3.64 -73.40 -4.88
CA CYS A 633 4.58 -74.49 -5.18
C CYS A 633 5.35 -74.95 -3.93
N ASN A 634 6.06 -76.08 -3.98
CA ASN A 634 6.93 -76.49 -2.88
C ASN A 634 8.20 -75.63 -2.88
N ALA A 635 8.61 -75.16 -1.71
CA ALA A 635 9.77 -74.29 -1.60
C ALA A 635 11.12 -74.98 -1.89
N ASP A 636 11.18 -76.32 -1.83
CA ASP A 636 12.34 -77.09 -2.27
C ASP A 636 12.59 -76.95 -3.79
N ASP A 637 11.57 -76.57 -4.56
CA ASP A 637 11.66 -76.33 -6.01
C ASP A 637 12.16 -74.92 -6.36
N LEU A 638 12.32 -74.03 -5.36
CA LEU A 638 12.78 -72.65 -5.52
C LEU A 638 14.25 -72.51 -5.11
N ARG A 639 15.16 -72.36 -6.09
CA ARG A 639 16.57 -72.04 -5.80
C ARG A 639 16.77 -70.61 -5.32
N SER A 640 16.15 -69.68 -6.04
CA SER A 640 16.10 -68.25 -5.73
C SER A 640 14.85 -67.66 -6.38
N ILE A 641 14.28 -66.67 -5.73
CA ILE A 641 13.22 -65.83 -6.28
C ILE A 641 13.52 -64.38 -5.95
N THR A 642 13.40 -63.53 -6.96
CA THR A 642 13.68 -62.10 -6.88
C THR A 642 12.42 -61.33 -7.18
N PHE A 643 12.07 -60.44 -6.26
CA PHE A 643 10.98 -59.48 -6.37
C PHE A 643 11.56 -58.11 -6.61
N LYS A 644 11.15 -57.45 -7.69
CA LYS A 644 11.42 -56.03 -7.93
C LYS A 644 10.11 -55.30 -7.85
N TYR A 645 10.04 -54.28 -7.00
CA TYR A 645 8.80 -53.54 -6.83
C TYR A 645 9.05 -52.10 -6.41
N LYS A 646 8.04 -51.26 -6.64
CA LYS A 646 8.07 -49.86 -6.19
C LYS A 646 7.28 -49.69 -4.90
N VAL A 647 7.79 -48.88 -3.98
CA VAL A 647 7.13 -48.59 -2.71
C VAL A 647 7.04 -47.09 -2.47
N VAL A 648 6.03 -46.67 -1.71
CA VAL A 648 5.96 -45.31 -1.18
C VAL A 648 6.80 -45.28 0.10
N GLU A 649 8.01 -44.75 0.00
CA GLU A 649 8.94 -44.72 1.14
C GLU A 649 8.59 -43.59 2.11
N GLU A 650 8.19 -42.44 1.57
CA GLU A 650 7.73 -41.28 2.32
C GLU A 650 6.53 -40.67 1.62
N HIS A 651 5.50 -40.28 2.38
CA HIS A 651 4.38 -39.47 1.92
C HIS A 651 3.97 -38.52 3.03
N SER A 652 4.43 -37.28 2.94
CA SER A 652 4.13 -36.23 3.91
C SER A 652 2.88 -35.46 3.56
N SER A 653 2.12 -35.11 4.59
CA SER A 653 1.04 -34.13 4.57
C SER A 653 1.41 -32.85 5.31
N VAL A 654 2.62 -32.77 5.88
CA VAL A 654 3.05 -31.74 6.82
C VAL A 654 4.35 -31.15 6.32
N PHE A 655 4.36 -29.84 6.08
CA PHE A 655 5.47 -29.10 5.50
C PHE A 655 5.86 -27.95 6.43
N ALA A 656 7.12 -27.88 6.81
CA ALA A 656 7.63 -26.82 7.69
C ALA A 656 8.03 -25.60 6.87
N LEU A 657 7.43 -24.46 7.18
CA LEU A 657 7.82 -23.15 6.69
C LEU A 657 9.07 -22.66 7.41
N ALA A 658 9.91 -21.93 6.67
CA ALA A 658 11.05 -21.17 7.21
C ALA A 658 10.66 -20.32 8.45
N SER A 659 9.60 -19.53 8.35
CA SER A 659 9.16 -18.65 9.44
C SER A 659 7.65 -18.68 9.66
N PRO A 660 7.16 -18.33 10.87
CA PRO A 660 5.75 -18.07 11.07
C PRO A 660 5.25 -16.99 10.10
N LEU A 661 3.98 -17.05 9.71
CA LEU A 661 3.37 -16.00 8.89
C LEU A 661 3.38 -14.67 9.67
N PRO A 662 3.90 -13.56 9.09
CA PRO A 662 3.72 -12.23 9.67
C PRO A 662 2.24 -11.89 9.93
N PRO A 663 1.89 -11.02 10.88
CA PRO A 663 0.49 -10.71 11.24
C PRO A 663 -0.40 -10.26 10.08
N ASN A 664 0.20 -9.69 9.02
CA ASN A 664 -0.49 -9.19 7.82
C ASN A 664 -0.23 -10.06 6.57
N ALA A 665 0.29 -11.27 6.75
CA ALA A 665 0.60 -12.19 5.67
C ALA A 665 -0.38 -13.37 5.62
N PHE A 666 -0.49 -13.99 4.45
CA PHE A 666 -1.27 -15.21 4.23
C PHE A 666 -0.52 -16.14 3.28
N ALA A 667 -0.82 -17.44 3.35
CA ALA A 667 -0.24 -18.44 2.46
C ALA A 667 -1.16 -18.72 1.26
N GLN A 668 -0.56 -19.02 0.10
CA GLN A 668 -1.21 -19.70 -1.01
C GLN A 668 -0.44 -20.99 -1.31
N VAL A 669 -1.15 -22.12 -1.36
CA VAL A 669 -0.55 -23.44 -1.57
C VAL A 669 -0.92 -23.97 -2.95
N PHE A 670 0.05 -24.53 -3.65
CA PHE A 670 -0.12 -25.19 -4.94
C PHE A 670 0.38 -26.63 -4.83
N VAL A 671 -0.38 -27.58 -5.36
CA VAL A 671 0.04 -28.99 -5.51
C VAL A 671 0.15 -29.28 -6.99
N ASP A 672 1.33 -29.70 -7.45
CA ASP A 672 1.63 -29.95 -8.86
C ASP A 672 1.27 -28.76 -9.78
N GLY A 673 1.53 -27.54 -9.28
CA GLY A 673 1.24 -26.29 -9.98
C GLY A 673 -0.22 -25.81 -9.89
N VAL A 674 -1.12 -26.59 -9.29
CA VAL A 674 -2.55 -26.25 -9.15
C VAL A 674 -2.81 -25.68 -7.75
N LYS A 675 -3.41 -24.48 -7.67
CA LYS A 675 -3.78 -23.86 -6.39
C LYS A 675 -4.79 -24.73 -5.64
N THR A 676 -4.53 -25.01 -4.37
CA THR A 676 -5.48 -25.69 -3.47
C THR A 676 -5.84 -24.79 -2.30
N ASP A 677 -7.12 -24.78 -1.94
CA ASP A 677 -7.61 -24.09 -0.74
C ASP A 677 -7.80 -25.08 0.43
N LYS A 678 -7.49 -26.36 0.22
CA LYS A 678 -7.58 -27.42 1.24
C LYS A 678 -6.24 -27.56 1.95
N PHE A 679 -5.90 -26.56 2.75
CA PHE A 679 -4.73 -26.60 3.62
C PHE A 679 -5.00 -25.85 4.93
N SER A 680 -4.18 -26.08 5.93
CA SER A 680 -4.14 -25.27 7.14
C SER A 680 -2.72 -24.80 7.42
N VAL A 681 -2.58 -23.65 8.08
CA VAL A 681 -1.29 -23.14 8.57
C VAL A 681 -1.38 -22.93 10.08
N THR A 682 -0.50 -23.58 10.83
CA THR A 682 -0.40 -23.43 12.29
C THR A 682 1.06 -23.14 12.67
N GLY A 683 1.34 -21.90 13.06
CA GLY A 683 2.72 -21.47 13.33
C GLY A 683 3.58 -21.54 12.06
N THR A 684 4.60 -22.39 12.08
CA THR A 684 5.48 -22.69 10.94
C THR A 684 5.03 -23.91 10.15
N VAL A 685 3.87 -24.52 10.44
CA VAL A 685 3.50 -25.80 9.82
C VAL A 685 2.35 -25.60 8.83
N VAL A 686 2.56 -26.01 7.58
CA VAL A 686 1.51 -26.15 6.56
C VAL A 686 1.08 -27.60 6.49
N THR A 687 -0.22 -27.86 6.58
CA THR A 687 -0.77 -29.20 6.40
C THR A 687 -1.65 -29.26 5.16
N VAL A 688 -1.32 -30.17 4.24
CA VAL A 688 -2.10 -30.48 3.04
C VAL A 688 -2.58 -31.93 3.15
N PRO A 689 -3.90 -32.21 3.09
CA PRO A 689 -4.40 -33.58 3.23
C PRO A 689 -3.76 -34.55 2.24
N LEU A 690 -3.45 -35.78 2.65
CA LEU A 690 -2.89 -36.82 1.77
C LEU A 690 -3.79 -37.16 0.57
N SER A 691 -5.09 -36.81 0.63
CA SER A 691 -5.98 -36.94 -0.52
C SER A 691 -5.70 -35.95 -1.65
N GLU A 692 -5.01 -34.85 -1.35
CA GLU A 692 -4.64 -33.81 -2.31
C GLU A 692 -3.25 -34.03 -2.90
N THR A 693 -2.39 -34.85 -2.26
CA THR A 693 -1.02 -35.10 -2.70
C THR A 693 -0.81 -36.56 -3.11
N LYS A 694 -0.07 -36.78 -4.19
CA LYS A 694 0.54 -38.08 -4.49
C LYS A 694 1.94 -38.12 -3.88
N PRO A 695 2.53 -39.32 -3.68
CA PRO A 695 3.93 -39.42 -3.25
C PRO A 695 4.89 -38.63 -4.14
N THR A 696 4.61 -38.49 -5.44
CA THR A 696 5.46 -37.73 -6.38
C THR A 696 5.06 -36.25 -6.50
N SER A 697 4.09 -35.76 -5.73
CA SER A 697 3.60 -34.39 -5.89
C SER A 697 4.62 -33.37 -5.41
N THR A 698 4.66 -32.22 -6.07
CA THR A 698 5.40 -31.03 -5.61
C THR A 698 4.43 -30.07 -4.92
N VAL A 699 4.74 -29.67 -3.69
CA VAL A 699 3.95 -28.71 -2.91
C VAL A 699 4.70 -27.38 -2.86
N ARG A 700 4.09 -26.33 -3.40
CA ARG A 700 4.66 -24.98 -3.46
C ARG A 700 3.83 -24.04 -2.60
N VAL A 701 4.47 -23.34 -1.67
CA VAL A 701 3.83 -22.41 -0.74
C VAL A 701 4.35 -21.00 -0.98
N LEU A 702 3.45 -20.08 -1.30
CA LEU A 702 3.73 -18.65 -1.40
C LEU A 702 3.26 -17.95 -0.13
N VAL A 703 4.15 -17.20 0.53
CA VAL A 703 3.81 -16.31 1.63
C VAL A 703 3.65 -14.90 1.07
N LEU A 704 2.45 -14.33 1.22
CA LEU A 704 2.05 -13.08 0.59
C LEU A 704 1.65 -12.05 1.66
N THR A 705 1.96 -10.78 1.46
CA THR A 705 1.43 -9.69 2.29
C THR A 705 0.50 -8.78 1.50
N ARG A 706 -0.51 -8.20 2.17
CA ARG A 706 -1.40 -7.21 1.57
C ARG A 706 -0.75 -5.84 1.63
N VAL A 707 -0.54 -5.22 0.47
CA VAL A 707 -0.23 -3.79 0.39
C VAL A 707 -1.55 -3.05 0.66
N TYR A 708 -1.62 -2.34 1.79
CA TYR A 708 -2.84 -1.66 2.23
C TYR A 708 -3.08 -0.37 1.50
#